data_AF-E3DN54-F1
#
_entry.id   AF-E3DN54-F1
#
_cell.length_a   1.000
_cell.length_b   1.000
_cell.length_c   1.000
_cell.angle_alpha   90.00
_cell.angle_beta   90.00
_cell.angle_gamma   90.00
#
_symmetry.space_group_name_H-M   'P 1'
#
loop_
_entity.id
_entity.type
_entity.pdbx_description
1 polymer ?
#
loop_
_entity_poly.entity_id
_entity_poly.type
_entity_poly.pdbx_seq_one_letter_code
_entity_poly.pdbx_strand_id
1 'polypeptide(L)'
;MFKKRKILLFTVILTLSFMMLMGGVISARDLTVIATSDIHGAIYPWSYKIGEADDIGLAKIAAMVKEARAENPNLLLVDAGDTIQGNTMTSFFKDRRDVVHPMMKVMNEMGYDAMVLGNHEFNFGLEKQQEILADAKFPILSANTIVKKTGKPFAHPYTIKEVAGIKIGILGLTTTNIPIWDGDKVASLEFRDMDQVAADYIPELKEKADIIIALAHAGLDGRYDKSGGDKARKIAENNPEIDLLITGHDHDSVNQVINGVLVMAAEDAGEQASKIKMSLSQKNGKWVVDSKSGTHLAAEDYEADPEILAVAKPYHQAVVEYVNTPIGYATGDFTPEPKVEGIPAAQVQDTALVDLINRVQLKNAEADISSAALFIADSTIDKGPVSIKDAARIYKYSNTLYGVKISGKELKKYLESTVAYYNTYQPGDITISFNPEIRGYAYDMFQGIDYKIDISQPVGNRIKDLKYEGKAIKDDQTFKLALNNYRYSGLHSSGIISNEPYYKSEAGIREMIIEYIDQKEKIDPVVDHNWEIVGANLDHAHQAEALSLINNGVLKIPAVNRSWNAESINLEARARKMDLTKAIVRMFNYDLPAKIENPSFSGLEAGDLAYAEAALKAGFVKANNGDFEANKVLSRQEAAIMLVEGMRIADQADTSILNQFKDENKIVNDPDQRAKLALAVEMGLLVGRENKMLAPDKTMKFGEMAAMLHRVQNNYQQLDVLSTNDFHGKVEAGYEAGAAKLMGAIKHYRSANPKATILVDGGDSYQGTPISSLNNAKPVIEFMNEARYSAQAVGNHEFDWGIDELKRINSKTYFPMLAANIVDKDTGELVDWVKPTQIIPAAGYKVGLIGIATPDTESTTMPSNIAELDFTDPAIAIKKYTKELRKKGVDMVFVVSHLPGTTNYDTGQVSGELVETAKQVEVTGIIGGHSHHTVTAIVNGNPIVEAYKHGRELGNLRYFINKKTKKIYSAMPMSHPVRKSVIKIKEDPEIKAMVKKYQKELEPIMSEVLIESDSKLVSNYDTISKVGALTTDSMAAEVKADIAFQNPGGLRIDLPQGKINVGHIYELLPFGNTIVSGEMTGKQIVSVLEQSLTFNKGMLQHSGLKVEYDPELPKYERVVSVKLADGSPLKMNQKYRVATNNFLAEGGDGFKTFNEIEFKESYIKVRDALIKHLRQLEEIKVKPENRVIEVDQSAGLRIRYAA
;
A
#
# COMPACT_ATOMS: atom_id res chain seq x y z
N MET A 1 54.13 -34.47 51.16
CA MET A 1 52.75 -33.98 51.38
C MET A 1 52.49 -32.82 50.42
N PHE A 2 51.85 -33.01 49.26
CA PHE A 2 51.23 -31.94 48.44
C PHE A 2 50.54 -32.63 47.24
N LYS A 3 49.38 -33.24 47.47
CA LYS A 3 48.45 -33.79 46.46
C LYS A 3 47.28 -34.42 47.21
N LYS A 4 46.18 -33.66 47.38
CA LYS A 4 44.81 -34.11 47.74
C LYS A 4 44.06 -32.91 48.30
N ARG A 5 43.15 -32.31 47.50
CA ARG A 5 41.93 -31.53 47.88
C ARG A 5 41.43 -30.53 46.82
N LYS A 6 41.68 -30.78 45.52
CA LYS A 6 40.87 -30.19 44.43
C LYS A 6 40.33 -31.24 43.43
N ILE A 7 40.26 -32.51 43.85
CA ILE A 7 39.66 -33.65 43.10
C ILE A 7 38.33 -34.07 43.77
N LEU A 8 37.61 -33.12 44.39
CA LEU A 8 36.28 -33.38 44.97
C LEU A 8 35.13 -32.74 44.18
N LEU A 9 35.43 -31.95 43.14
CA LEU A 9 34.42 -31.40 42.22
C LEU A 9 34.36 -32.14 40.88
N PHE A 10 35.40 -32.92 40.55
CA PHE A 10 35.45 -33.71 39.31
C PHE A 10 34.69 -35.04 39.40
N THR A 11 34.36 -35.50 40.61
CA THR A 11 33.65 -36.78 40.83
C THR A 11 32.13 -36.60 40.89
N VAL A 12 31.63 -35.40 41.18
CA VAL A 12 30.17 -35.10 41.20
C VAL A 12 29.65 -34.71 39.81
N ILE A 13 30.53 -34.31 38.88
CA ILE A 13 30.18 -34.07 37.48
C ILE A 13 30.34 -35.34 36.63
N LEU A 14 31.02 -36.39 37.13
CA LEU A 14 30.98 -37.72 36.50
C LEU A 14 29.66 -38.47 36.74
N THR A 15 28.86 -38.02 37.72
CA THR A 15 27.44 -38.38 37.88
C THR A 15 26.52 -37.72 36.84
N LEU A 16 27.09 -37.14 35.78
CA LEU A 16 26.36 -36.78 34.56
C LEU A 16 26.32 -37.93 33.53
N SER A 17 26.94 -39.09 33.78
CA SER A 17 27.05 -40.14 32.74
C SER A 17 26.17 -41.38 32.92
N PHE A 18 25.50 -41.59 34.06
CA PHE A 18 24.74 -42.84 34.30
C PHE A 18 23.21 -42.67 34.44
N MET A 19 22.69 -41.44 34.50
CA MET A 19 21.24 -41.17 34.47
C MET A 19 20.74 -40.62 33.12
N MET A 20 21.59 -40.65 32.08
CA MET A 20 21.23 -40.34 30.69
C MET A 20 20.69 -41.57 29.93
N LEU A 21 20.13 -42.55 30.64
CA LEU A 21 19.56 -43.78 30.07
C LEU A 21 18.12 -43.97 30.59
N MET A 22 17.22 -43.09 30.15
CA MET A 22 15.79 -43.35 29.90
C MET A 22 15.11 -42.02 29.54
N GLY A 23 15.48 -41.47 28.39
CA GLY A 23 14.73 -40.41 27.71
C GLY A 23 14.63 -40.81 26.26
N GLY A 24 13.51 -41.41 25.86
CA GLY A 24 13.23 -41.63 24.44
C GLY A 24 13.27 -40.27 23.75
N VAL A 25 14.18 -40.10 22.81
CA VAL A 25 14.22 -38.91 21.95
C VAL A 25 12.94 -38.93 21.15
N ILE A 26 11.97 -38.09 21.53
CA ILE A 26 10.80 -37.81 20.69
C ILE A 26 11.34 -37.04 19.48
N SER A 27 11.59 -37.72 18.37
CA SER A 27 11.93 -37.06 17.12
C SER A 27 10.65 -36.40 16.58
N ALA A 28 10.50 -35.09 16.76
CA ALA A 28 9.43 -34.32 16.14
C ALA A 28 9.80 -33.95 14.69
N ARG A 29 8.82 -33.92 13.78
CA ARG A 29 8.97 -33.47 12.38
C ARG A 29 7.79 -32.62 11.97
N ASP A 30 8.06 -31.60 11.15
CA ASP A 30 7.02 -30.76 10.56
C ASP A 30 6.86 -31.09 9.06
N LEU A 31 5.60 -31.20 8.65
CA LEU A 31 5.15 -31.39 7.28
C LEU A 31 4.32 -30.17 6.87
N THR A 32 4.57 -29.65 5.68
CA THR A 32 3.77 -28.57 5.09
C THR A 32 3.02 -29.09 3.87
N VAL A 33 1.76 -28.70 3.71
CA VAL A 33 0.99 -28.98 2.49
C VAL A 33 0.54 -27.64 1.92
N ILE A 34 0.87 -27.39 0.65
CA ILE A 34 0.25 -26.33 -0.13
C ILE A 34 -0.79 -26.99 -1.03
N ALA A 35 -2.02 -26.49 -0.98
CA ALA A 35 -3.11 -27.03 -1.76
C ALA A 35 -3.79 -25.94 -2.60
N THR A 36 -4.07 -26.28 -3.85
CA THR A 36 -4.86 -25.49 -4.80
C THR A 36 -6.11 -26.25 -5.23
N SER A 37 -7.07 -25.55 -5.83
CA SER A 37 -8.24 -26.11 -6.48
C SER A 37 -8.74 -25.17 -7.57
N ASP A 38 -9.50 -25.68 -8.53
CA ASP A 38 -10.29 -24.89 -9.48
C ASP A 38 -9.45 -23.83 -10.24
N ILE A 39 -8.22 -24.18 -10.60
CA ILE A 39 -7.28 -23.23 -11.24
C ILE A 39 -7.78 -22.78 -12.62
N HIS A 40 -8.60 -23.57 -13.30
CA HIS A 40 -9.31 -23.15 -14.51
C HIS A 40 -8.44 -22.62 -15.67
N GLY A 41 -7.21 -23.11 -15.80
CA GLY A 41 -6.26 -22.61 -16.80
C GLY A 41 -5.52 -21.33 -16.42
N ALA A 42 -5.74 -20.78 -15.22
CA ALA A 42 -5.13 -19.54 -14.77
C ALA A 42 -3.66 -19.78 -14.37
N ILE A 43 -2.77 -19.47 -15.31
CA ILE A 43 -1.32 -19.61 -15.10
C ILE A 43 -0.66 -18.25 -14.90
N TYR A 44 -0.92 -17.34 -15.83
CA TYR A 44 -0.35 -16.00 -15.90
C TYR A 44 -1.24 -15.04 -15.10
N PRO A 45 -0.69 -14.00 -14.45
CA PRO A 45 -1.46 -12.93 -13.80
C PRO A 45 -2.14 -12.02 -14.84
N TRP A 46 -3.06 -12.60 -15.60
CA TRP A 46 -3.68 -11.98 -16.77
C TRP A 46 -5.05 -12.59 -17.06
N SER A 47 -6.03 -11.71 -17.28
CA SER A 47 -7.36 -12.12 -17.72
C SER A 47 -7.48 -12.04 -19.24
N TYR A 48 -7.55 -13.20 -19.90
CA TYR A 48 -7.77 -13.28 -21.35
C TYR A 48 -9.15 -12.82 -21.80
N LYS A 49 -10.09 -12.62 -20.87
CA LYS A 49 -11.44 -12.12 -21.16
C LYS A 49 -11.46 -10.61 -21.37
N ILE A 50 -10.72 -9.86 -20.56
CA ILE A 50 -10.65 -8.39 -20.63
C ILE A 50 -9.36 -7.88 -21.29
N GLY A 51 -8.32 -8.71 -21.35
CA GLY A 51 -7.04 -8.33 -21.95
C GLY A 51 -6.21 -7.41 -21.07
N GLU A 52 -6.24 -7.63 -19.76
CA GLU A 52 -5.53 -6.83 -18.76
C GLU A 52 -4.87 -7.73 -17.69
N ALA A 53 -3.94 -7.15 -16.93
CA ALA A 53 -3.29 -7.83 -15.79
C ALA A 53 -4.31 -8.12 -14.69
N ASP A 54 -4.10 -9.23 -13.98
CA ASP A 54 -5.01 -9.72 -12.94
C ASP A 54 -4.22 -10.36 -11.79
N ASP A 55 -4.74 -10.32 -10.57
CA ASP A 55 -4.01 -10.73 -9.36
C ASP A 55 -4.18 -12.23 -9.04
N ILE A 56 -4.16 -13.07 -10.07
CA ILE A 56 -4.47 -14.51 -10.01
C ILE A 56 -3.39 -15.41 -10.61
N GLY A 57 -3.58 -16.72 -10.51
CA GLY A 57 -2.90 -17.71 -11.34
C GLY A 57 -1.65 -18.37 -10.77
N LEU A 58 -1.27 -19.52 -11.35
CA LEU A 58 -0.19 -20.38 -10.84
C LEU A 58 1.18 -19.71 -10.72
N ALA A 59 1.49 -18.67 -11.50
CA ALA A 59 2.75 -17.96 -11.35
C ALA A 59 2.87 -17.27 -9.98
N LYS A 60 1.77 -16.72 -9.45
CA LYS A 60 1.74 -16.14 -8.08
C LYS A 60 1.76 -17.23 -7.02
N ILE A 61 0.99 -18.30 -7.23
CA ILE A 61 1.02 -19.48 -6.34
C ILE A 61 2.43 -20.10 -6.28
N ALA A 62 3.17 -20.10 -7.38
CA ALA A 62 4.54 -20.60 -7.41
C ALA A 62 5.49 -19.79 -6.51
N ALA A 63 5.29 -18.48 -6.39
CA ALA A 63 6.03 -17.66 -5.43
C ALA A 63 5.71 -18.08 -3.99
N MET A 64 4.43 -18.30 -3.67
CA MET A 64 4.00 -18.82 -2.36
C MET A 64 4.62 -20.20 -2.07
N VAL A 65 4.63 -21.10 -3.05
CA VAL A 65 5.23 -22.43 -2.93
C VAL A 65 6.75 -22.33 -2.71
N LYS A 66 7.44 -21.45 -3.42
CA LYS A 66 8.89 -21.24 -3.23
C LYS A 66 9.22 -20.72 -1.84
N GLU A 67 8.45 -19.74 -1.36
CA GLU A 67 8.57 -19.23 0.02
C GLU A 67 8.31 -20.35 1.05
N ALA A 68 7.22 -21.10 0.88
CA ALA A 68 6.88 -22.20 1.77
C ALA A 68 7.93 -23.32 1.75
N ARG A 69 8.53 -23.64 0.59
CA ARG A 69 9.63 -24.60 0.48
C ARG A 69 10.93 -24.10 1.12
N ALA A 70 11.17 -22.80 1.09
CA ALA A 70 12.31 -22.19 1.78
C ALA A 70 12.13 -22.22 3.30
N GLU A 71 10.89 -22.05 3.80
CA GLU A 71 10.56 -22.21 5.22
C GLU A 71 10.68 -23.67 5.69
N ASN A 72 10.11 -24.62 4.94
CA ASN A 72 10.14 -26.03 5.25
C ASN A 72 10.30 -26.87 3.97
N PRO A 73 11.45 -27.54 3.76
CA PRO A 73 11.66 -28.37 2.58
C PRO A 73 10.79 -29.64 2.57
N ASN A 74 10.20 -30.02 3.72
CA ASN A 74 9.30 -31.16 3.84
C ASN A 74 7.87 -30.74 3.43
N LEU A 75 7.69 -30.45 2.14
CA LEU A 75 6.46 -29.89 1.60
C LEU A 75 5.84 -30.78 0.53
N LEU A 76 4.51 -30.94 0.59
CA LEU A 76 3.69 -31.48 -0.49
C LEU A 76 2.94 -30.36 -1.21
N LEU A 77 2.85 -30.46 -2.53
CA LEU A 77 2.01 -29.58 -3.35
C LEU A 77 0.93 -30.41 -4.05
N VAL A 78 -0.35 -30.16 -3.76
CA VAL A 78 -1.48 -30.96 -4.25
C VAL A 78 -2.58 -30.08 -4.85
N ASP A 79 -3.36 -30.65 -5.77
CA ASP A 79 -4.48 -29.96 -6.41
C ASP A 79 -5.81 -30.74 -6.30
N ALA A 80 -6.90 -30.02 -6.01
CA ALA A 80 -8.22 -30.60 -5.82
C ALA A 80 -9.12 -30.58 -7.08
N GLY A 81 -8.56 -30.42 -8.29
CA GLY A 81 -9.25 -30.64 -9.57
C GLY A 81 -9.74 -29.36 -10.26
N ASP A 82 -10.36 -29.50 -11.44
CA ASP A 82 -10.84 -28.42 -12.31
C ASP A 82 -9.71 -27.48 -12.82
N THR A 83 -8.76 -28.11 -13.51
CA THR A 83 -7.52 -27.45 -14.00
C THR A 83 -7.50 -27.23 -15.50
N ILE A 84 -8.08 -28.15 -16.31
CA ILE A 84 -7.88 -28.18 -17.77
C ILE A 84 -9.01 -27.54 -18.59
N GLN A 85 -9.93 -26.83 -17.97
CA GLN A 85 -10.99 -26.05 -18.63
C GLN A 85 -11.24 -24.77 -17.82
N GLY A 86 -11.71 -23.69 -18.46
CA GLY A 86 -12.25 -22.53 -17.74
C GLY A 86 -11.95 -21.18 -18.41
N ASN A 87 -10.73 -21.01 -18.90
CA ASN A 87 -10.31 -19.81 -19.63
C ASN A 87 -9.82 -20.11 -21.07
N THR A 88 -9.47 -19.07 -21.82
CA THR A 88 -9.06 -19.22 -23.23
C THR A 88 -7.78 -20.04 -23.40
N MET A 89 -6.88 -20.06 -22.40
CA MET A 89 -5.63 -20.84 -22.46
C MET A 89 -5.91 -22.32 -22.68
N THR A 90 -6.83 -22.89 -21.89
CA THR A 90 -7.14 -24.32 -21.97
C THR A 90 -7.89 -24.65 -23.25
N SER A 91 -8.89 -23.86 -23.62
CA SER A 91 -9.65 -24.06 -24.86
C SER A 91 -8.79 -23.95 -26.13
N PHE A 92 -7.79 -23.05 -26.16
CA PHE A 92 -6.90 -22.88 -27.30
C PHE A 92 -5.91 -24.05 -27.47
N PHE A 93 -5.43 -24.62 -26.37
CA PHE A 93 -4.44 -25.70 -26.40
C PHE A 93 -5.04 -27.11 -26.31
N LYS A 94 -6.36 -27.27 -26.10
CA LYS A 94 -6.98 -28.60 -25.90
C LYS A 94 -6.68 -29.59 -27.03
N ASP A 95 -6.68 -29.14 -28.29
CA ASP A 95 -6.46 -30.02 -29.46
C ASP A 95 -5.01 -30.02 -29.97
N ARG A 96 -4.10 -29.30 -29.30
CA ARG A 96 -2.71 -29.12 -29.73
C ARG A 96 -1.82 -30.17 -29.07
N ARG A 97 -1.50 -31.23 -29.82
CA ARG A 97 -0.59 -32.30 -29.36
C ARG A 97 0.88 -32.10 -29.76
N ASP A 98 1.17 -31.06 -30.52
CA ASP A 98 2.53 -30.65 -30.88
C ASP A 98 3.29 -29.97 -29.72
N VAL A 99 2.59 -29.64 -28.64
CA VAL A 99 3.15 -29.08 -27.40
C VAL A 99 2.59 -29.81 -26.18
N VAL A 100 3.27 -29.70 -25.04
CA VAL A 100 2.75 -30.13 -23.74
C VAL A 100 1.63 -29.17 -23.32
N HIS A 101 0.51 -29.68 -22.82
CA HIS A 101 -0.60 -28.83 -22.38
C HIS A 101 -0.11 -27.83 -21.29
N PRO A 102 -0.43 -26.52 -21.41
CA PRO A 102 0.20 -25.47 -20.60
C PRO A 102 0.02 -25.67 -19.09
N MET A 103 -1.16 -26.11 -18.66
CA MET A 103 -1.43 -26.42 -17.24
C MET A 103 -0.52 -27.54 -16.73
N MET A 104 -0.46 -28.65 -17.46
CA MET A 104 0.38 -29.79 -17.07
C MET A 104 1.86 -29.39 -17.11
N LYS A 105 2.28 -28.61 -18.10
CA LYS A 105 3.66 -28.09 -18.20
C LYS A 105 4.05 -27.28 -16.97
N VAL A 106 3.20 -26.36 -16.52
CA VAL A 106 3.48 -25.49 -15.36
C VAL A 106 3.40 -26.26 -14.05
N MET A 107 2.38 -27.10 -13.85
CA MET A 107 2.25 -27.92 -12.64
C MET A 107 3.42 -28.92 -12.51
N ASN A 108 3.91 -29.45 -13.63
CA ASN A 108 5.13 -30.27 -13.65
C ASN A 108 6.36 -29.48 -13.18
N GLU A 109 6.50 -28.23 -13.60
CA GLU A 109 7.63 -27.38 -13.22
C GLU A 109 7.56 -26.94 -11.75
N MET A 110 6.35 -26.69 -11.25
CA MET A 110 6.10 -26.41 -9.83
C MET A 110 6.30 -27.65 -8.94
N GLY A 111 6.35 -28.85 -9.53
CA GLY A 111 6.55 -30.09 -8.80
C GLY A 111 5.35 -30.46 -7.93
N TYR A 112 4.15 -30.48 -8.53
CA TYR A 112 2.97 -31.07 -7.89
C TYR A 112 3.19 -32.55 -7.58
N ASP A 113 2.65 -33.01 -6.45
CA ASP A 113 2.76 -34.39 -5.95
C ASP A 113 1.55 -35.25 -6.29
N ALA A 114 0.36 -34.66 -6.42
CA ALA A 114 -0.87 -35.33 -6.83
C ALA A 114 -1.94 -34.30 -7.25
N MET A 115 -2.88 -34.75 -8.07
CA MET A 115 -4.09 -34.01 -8.44
C MET A 115 -5.28 -34.97 -8.50
N VAL A 116 -6.45 -34.54 -8.10
CA VAL A 116 -7.70 -35.30 -8.29
C VAL A 116 -8.44 -34.83 -9.54
N LEU A 117 -9.23 -35.71 -10.16
CA LEU A 117 -10.15 -35.31 -11.23
C LEU A 117 -11.32 -34.52 -10.65
N GLY A 118 -11.58 -33.34 -11.22
CA GLY A 118 -12.82 -32.60 -11.06
C GLY A 118 -13.79 -32.83 -12.22
N ASN A 119 -14.92 -32.14 -12.19
CA ASN A 119 -15.94 -32.27 -13.25
C ASN A 119 -15.49 -31.68 -14.57
N HIS A 120 -14.76 -30.57 -14.54
CA HIS A 120 -14.33 -29.86 -15.73
C HIS A 120 -13.23 -30.61 -16.51
N GLU A 121 -12.58 -31.61 -15.90
CA GLU A 121 -11.73 -32.57 -16.63
C GLU A 121 -12.50 -33.42 -17.66
N PHE A 122 -13.82 -33.62 -17.52
CA PHE A 122 -14.61 -34.48 -18.42
C PHE A 122 -15.27 -33.71 -19.58
N ASN A 123 -15.19 -32.38 -19.59
CA ASN A 123 -15.92 -31.54 -20.54
C ASN A 123 -15.55 -31.80 -22.01
N PHE A 124 -14.32 -32.21 -22.30
CA PHE A 124 -13.86 -32.49 -23.67
C PHE A 124 -14.02 -33.95 -24.09
N GLY A 125 -14.61 -34.80 -23.24
CA GLY A 125 -14.74 -36.24 -23.45
C GLY A 125 -13.52 -37.04 -22.99
N LEU A 126 -13.73 -38.34 -22.74
CA LEU A 126 -12.74 -39.22 -22.08
C LEU A 126 -11.42 -39.35 -22.84
N GLU A 127 -11.47 -39.45 -24.17
CA GLU A 127 -10.27 -39.59 -25.00
C GLU A 127 -9.39 -38.33 -24.90
N LYS A 128 -10.00 -37.16 -25.10
CA LYS A 128 -9.30 -35.86 -25.04
C LYS A 128 -8.76 -35.55 -23.64
N GLN A 129 -9.53 -35.89 -22.62
CA GLN A 129 -9.08 -35.80 -21.23
C GLN A 129 -7.82 -36.63 -21.00
N GLN A 130 -7.85 -37.93 -21.32
CA GLN A 130 -6.71 -38.83 -21.11
C GLN A 130 -5.48 -38.36 -21.88
N GLU A 131 -5.69 -37.85 -23.09
CA GLU A 131 -4.65 -37.23 -23.90
C GLU A 131 -3.93 -36.07 -23.21
N ILE A 132 -4.68 -35.13 -22.63
CA ILE A 132 -4.14 -33.95 -21.93
C ILE A 132 -3.48 -34.37 -20.62
N LEU A 133 -4.15 -35.21 -19.82
CA LEU A 133 -3.66 -35.62 -18.50
C LEU A 133 -2.44 -36.55 -18.57
N ALA A 134 -2.20 -37.21 -19.71
CA ALA A 134 -0.97 -37.97 -19.94
C ALA A 134 0.31 -37.11 -19.91
N ASP A 135 0.20 -35.79 -20.03
CA ASP A 135 1.33 -34.86 -19.90
C ASP A 135 1.76 -34.62 -18.44
N ALA A 136 0.96 -35.04 -17.45
CA ALA A 136 1.29 -34.90 -16.03
C ALA A 136 2.44 -35.83 -15.61
N LYS A 137 3.39 -35.31 -14.84
CA LYS A 137 4.51 -36.07 -14.23
C LYS A 137 4.21 -36.48 -12.79
N PHE A 138 2.99 -36.26 -12.35
CA PHE A 138 2.45 -36.61 -11.03
C PHE A 138 1.18 -37.43 -11.20
N PRO A 139 0.81 -38.27 -10.22
CA PRO A 139 -0.36 -39.12 -10.31
C PRO A 139 -1.65 -38.30 -10.33
N ILE A 140 -2.54 -38.66 -11.27
CA ILE A 140 -3.93 -38.22 -11.32
C ILE A 140 -4.79 -39.25 -10.59
N LEU A 141 -5.60 -38.77 -9.64
CA LEU A 141 -6.31 -39.61 -8.69
C LEU A 141 -7.84 -39.55 -8.87
N SER A 142 -8.52 -40.69 -8.74
CA SER A 142 -9.98 -40.79 -8.58
C SER A 142 -10.36 -42.24 -8.25
N ALA A 143 -10.61 -42.53 -6.97
CA ALA A 143 -10.93 -43.87 -6.47
C ALA A 143 -12.37 -44.28 -6.77
N ASN A 144 -13.29 -43.32 -6.79
CA ASN A 144 -14.72 -43.58 -6.91
C ASN A 144 -15.27 -43.48 -8.35
N THR A 145 -14.42 -43.19 -9.33
CA THR A 145 -14.77 -43.21 -10.76
C THR A 145 -14.43 -44.56 -11.36
N ILE A 146 -15.44 -45.35 -11.73
CA ILE A 146 -15.29 -46.74 -12.14
C ILE A 146 -15.66 -46.91 -13.62
N VAL A 147 -14.83 -47.64 -14.37
CA VAL A 147 -15.14 -48.04 -15.75
C VAL A 147 -16.14 -49.19 -15.73
N LYS A 148 -17.41 -48.94 -16.09
CA LYS A 148 -18.52 -49.92 -16.03
C LYS A 148 -18.18 -51.27 -16.66
N LYS A 149 -17.47 -51.25 -17.80
CA LYS A 149 -17.10 -52.46 -18.55
C LYS A 149 -16.12 -53.36 -17.80
N THR A 150 -15.25 -52.81 -16.96
CA THR A 150 -14.16 -53.55 -16.32
C THR A 150 -14.30 -53.65 -14.81
N GLY A 151 -15.11 -52.80 -14.19
CA GLY A 151 -15.23 -52.66 -12.75
C GLY A 151 -14.00 -52.05 -12.07
N LYS A 152 -13.00 -51.60 -12.82
CA LYS A 152 -11.76 -51.00 -12.29
C LYS A 152 -11.85 -49.47 -12.21
N PRO A 153 -11.10 -48.83 -11.29
CA PRO A 153 -10.95 -47.38 -11.27
C PRO A 153 -10.46 -46.82 -12.62
N PHE A 154 -11.02 -45.67 -13.02
CA PHE A 154 -10.66 -44.96 -14.24
C PHE A 154 -9.31 -44.25 -14.14
N ALA A 155 -8.97 -43.77 -12.95
CA ALA A 155 -7.67 -43.20 -12.59
C ALA A 155 -7.07 -43.95 -11.40
N HIS A 156 -5.87 -43.56 -10.95
CA HIS A 156 -5.29 -44.18 -9.76
C HIS A 156 -6.17 -43.88 -8.53
N PRO A 157 -6.51 -44.85 -7.67
CA PRO A 157 -7.33 -44.55 -6.50
C PRO A 157 -6.58 -43.69 -5.48
N TYR A 158 -5.30 -44.01 -5.24
CA TYR A 158 -4.43 -43.30 -4.31
C TYR A 158 -2.96 -43.39 -4.75
N THR A 159 -2.09 -42.59 -4.13
CA THR A 159 -0.63 -42.72 -4.20
C THR A 159 -0.01 -42.69 -2.80
N ILE A 160 1.20 -43.27 -2.64
CA ILE A 160 1.99 -43.16 -1.41
C ILE A 160 3.21 -42.29 -1.69
N LYS A 161 3.37 -41.20 -0.95
CA LYS A 161 4.54 -40.32 -1.01
C LYS A 161 5.31 -40.38 0.29
N GLU A 162 6.64 -40.51 0.20
CA GLU A 162 7.50 -40.41 1.38
C GLU A 162 8.16 -39.03 1.41
N VAL A 163 7.91 -38.27 2.49
CA VAL A 163 8.52 -36.95 2.72
C VAL A 163 9.16 -36.97 4.09
N ALA A 164 10.46 -36.69 4.15
CA ALA A 164 11.25 -36.78 5.38
C ALA A 164 10.94 -38.04 6.18
N GLY A 165 10.97 -39.22 5.54
CA GLY A 165 10.73 -40.51 6.20
C GLY A 165 9.33 -40.73 6.79
N ILE A 166 8.35 -39.89 6.43
CA ILE A 166 6.93 -40.04 6.76
C ILE A 166 6.22 -40.55 5.51
N LYS A 167 5.48 -41.66 5.61
CA LYS A 167 4.69 -42.17 4.49
C LYS A 167 3.31 -41.56 4.50
N ILE A 168 2.92 -40.93 3.40
CA ILE A 168 1.69 -40.16 3.27
C ILE A 168 0.85 -40.81 2.18
N GLY A 169 -0.33 -41.31 2.55
CA GLY A 169 -1.30 -41.83 1.62
C GLY A 169 -2.20 -40.73 1.12
N ILE A 170 -2.19 -40.46 -0.19
CA ILE A 170 -3.03 -39.44 -0.82
C ILE A 170 -4.14 -40.14 -1.61
N LEU A 171 -5.38 -40.05 -1.13
CA LEU A 171 -6.58 -40.62 -1.73
C LEU A 171 -7.31 -39.58 -2.59
N GLY A 172 -7.74 -39.93 -3.81
CA GLY A 172 -8.51 -39.02 -4.67
C GLY A 172 -9.99 -39.41 -4.80
N LEU A 173 -10.90 -38.44 -4.74
CA LEU A 173 -12.35 -38.61 -4.84
C LEU A 173 -12.96 -37.53 -5.75
N THR A 174 -13.88 -37.91 -6.62
CA THR A 174 -14.48 -37.02 -7.62
C THR A 174 -15.99 -36.94 -7.40
N THR A 175 -16.59 -35.75 -7.49
CA THR A 175 -18.04 -35.57 -7.31
C THR A 175 -18.89 -36.53 -8.15
N THR A 176 -19.98 -37.04 -7.56
CA THR A 176 -20.87 -38.03 -8.20
C THR A 176 -21.81 -37.42 -9.24
N ASN A 177 -21.85 -36.09 -9.36
CA ASN A 177 -22.82 -35.36 -10.17
C ASN A 177 -22.43 -35.21 -11.64
N ILE A 178 -21.25 -35.65 -12.06
CA ILE A 178 -20.78 -35.51 -13.46
C ILE A 178 -21.76 -36.07 -14.50
N PRO A 179 -22.46 -37.21 -14.29
CA PRO A 179 -23.47 -37.68 -15.24
C PRO A 179 -24.65 -36.72 -15.45
N ILE A 180 -24.93 -35.82 -14.51
CA ILE A 180 -25.95 -34.77 -14.65
C ILE A 180 -25.47 -33.70 -15.62
N TRP A 181 -24.16 -33.39 -15.61
CA TRP A 181 -23.57 -32.28 -16.37
C TRP A 181 -23.05 -32.71 -17.76
N ASP A 182 -22.42 -33.89 -17.87
CA ASP A 182 -21.72 -34.37 -19.07
C ASP A 182 -22.18 -35.78 -19.51
N GLY A 183 -23.42 -36.16 -19.20
CA GLY A 183 -23.96 -37.53 -19.27
C GLY A 183 -23.54 -38.39 -20.47
N ASP A 184 -23.66 -37.90 -21.71
CA ASP A 184 -23.28 -38.67 -22.90
C ASP A 184 -21.77 -38.92 -22.99
N LYS A 185 -20.95 -37.95 -22.56
CA LYS A 185 -19.48 -38.02 -22.60
C LYS A 185 -18.92 -39.01 -21.59
N VAL A 186 -19.65 -39.27 -20.51
CA VAL A 186 -19.23 -40.12 -19.38
C VAL A 186 -20.08 -41.38 -19.21
N ALA A 187 -20.91 -41.73 -20.21
CA ALA A 187 -21.86 -42.84 -20.12
C ALA A 187 -21.20 -44.20 -19.76
N SER A 188 -19.94 -44.41 -20.15
CA SER A 188 -19.14 -45.61 -19.83
C SER A 188 -18.63 -45.67 -18.39
N LEU A 189 -18.79 -44.60 -17.60
CA LEU A 189 -18.31 -44.48 -16.23
C LEU A 189 -19.46 -44.53 -15.22
N GLU A 190 -19.13 -44.98 -14.01
CA GLU A 190 -19.97 -44.98 -12.82
C GLU A 190 -19.23 -44.20 -11.73
N PHE A 191 -19.91 -43.25 -11.09
CA PHE A 191 -19.35 -42.45 -9.99
C PHE A 191 -20.02 -42.87 -8.69
N ARG A 192 -19.25 -43.46 -7.77
CA ARG A 192 -19.75 -44.01 -6.50
C ARG A 192 -19.64 -42.98 -5.37
N ASP A 193 -20.45 -43.15 -4.33
CA ASP A 193 -20.48 -42.30 -3.14
C ASP A 193 -19.07 -42.13 -2.54
N MET A 194 -18.63 -40.88 -2.41
CA MET A 194 -17.25 -40.58 -2.04
C MET A 194 -16.90 -41.05 -0.62
N ASP A 195 -17.83 -40.90 0.33
CA ASP A 195 -17.61 -41.26 1.72
C ASP A 195 -17.49 -42.77 1.94
N GLN A 196 -18.27 -43.56 1.19
CA GLN A 196 -18.21 -45.03 1.23
C GLN A 196 -16.93 -45.55 0.59
N VAL A 197 -16.56 -45.02 -0.58
CA VAL A 197 -15.31 -45.42 -1.25
C VAL A 197 -14.08 -45.02 -0.42
N ALA A 198 -14.12 -43.88 0.28
CA ALA A 198 -13.07 -43.53 1.22
C ALA A 198 -12.93 -44.58 2.33
N ALA A 199 -14.05 -45.00 2.93
CA ALA A 199 -14.08 -46.04 3.97
C ALA A 199 -13.48 -47.36 3.48
N ASP A 200 -13.71 -47.73 2.22
CA ASP A 200 -13.17 -48.97 1.62
C ASP A 200 -11.63 -48.94 1.49
N TYR A 201 -11.03 -47.78 1.20
CA TYR A 201 -9.58 -47.64 0.99
C TYR A 201 -8.77 -47.35 2.27
N ILE A 202 -9.40 -46.80 3.32
CA ILE A 202 -8.73 -46.43 4.57
C ILE A 202 -8.00 -47.61 5.25
N PRO A 203 -8.56 -48.82 5.37
CA PRO A 203 -7.86 -49.96 5.95
C PRO A 203 -6.54 -50.26 5.24
N GLU A 204 -6.54 -50.25 3.91
CA GLU A 204 -5.34 -50.48 3.10
C GLU A 204 -4.31 -49.35 3.27
N LEU A 205 -4.76 -48.09 3.32
CA LEU A 205 -3.89 -46.94 3.50
C LEU A 205 -3.24 -46.91 4.88
N LYS A 206 -3.95 -47.31 5.95
CA LYS A 206 -3.40 -47.42 7.32
C LYS A 206 -2.27 -48.45 7.46
N GLU A 207 -2.23 -49.45 6.58
CA GLU A 207 -1.13 -50.42 6.52
C GLU A 207 0.10 -49.87 5.80
N LYS A 208 -0.10 -48.95 4.84
CA LYS A 208 0.94 -48.46 3.92
C LYS A 208 1.48 -47.06 4.27
N ALA A 209 0.72 -46.27 5.00
CA ALA A 209 1.00 -44.88 5.32
C ALA A 209 0.89 -44.59 6.83
N ASP A 210 1.57 -43.53 7.26
CA ASP A 210 1.48 -42.96 8.59
C ASP A 210 0.36 -41.90 8.69
N ILE A 211 0.13 -41.14 7.60
CA ILE A 211 -0.88 -40.07 7.49
C ILE A 211 -1.76 -40.34 6.27
N ILE A 212 -3.05 -40.04 6.36
CA ILE A 212 -3.98 -40.08 5.23
C ILE A 212 -4.44 -38.66 4.87
N ILE A 213 -4.17 -38.24 3.64
CA ILE A 213 -4.69 -37.01 3.03
C ILE A 213 -5.70 -37.42 1.97
N ALA A 214 -6.90 -36.87 2.01
CA ALA A 214 -7.89 -37.02 0.96
C ALA A 214 -7.97 -35.73 0.13
N LEU A 215 -8.00 -35.87 -1.20
CA LEU A 215 -8.32 -34.82 -2.15
C LEU A 215 -9.70 -35.15 -2.73
N ALA A 216 -10.68 -34.26 -2.55
CA ALA A 216 -12.03 -34.45 -3.04
C ALA A 216 -12.46 -33.26 -3.89
N HIS A 217 -12.70 -33.47 -5.19
CA HIS A 217 -13.32 -32.43 -6.00
C HIS A 217 -14.83 -32.41 -5.77
N ALA A 218 -15.26 -31.73 -4.70
CA ALA A 218 -16.66 -31.61 -4.30
C ALA A 218 -16.88 -30.39 -3.42
N GLY A 219 -18.11 -29.86 -3.46
CA GLY A 219 -18.56 -28.82 -2.54
C GLY A 219 -18.67 -29.35 -1.10
N LEU A 220 -18.59 -28.46 -0.11
CA LEU A 220 -18.64 -28.87 1.29
C LEU A 220 -19.97 -29.56 1.64
N ASP A 221 -21.09 -28.96 1.19
CA ASP A 221 -22.45 -29.38 1.57
C ASP A 221 -23.24 -30.09 0.44
N GLY A 222 -22.63 -30.27 -0.74
CA GLY A 222 -23.22 -30.91 -1.93
C GLY A 222 -24.32 -30.09 -2.60
N ARG A 223 -24.76 -30.50 -3.81
CA ARG A 223 -25.72 -29.72 -4.61
C ARG A 223 -26.97 -30.49 -5.01
N TYR A 224 -26.85 -31.76 -5.39
CA TYR A 224 -27.93 -32.47 -6.08
C TYR A 224 -28.28 -33.82 -5.47
N ASP A 225 -27.33 -34.50 -4.81
CA ASP A 225 -27.54 -35.83 -4.29
C ASP A 225 -28.26 -35.80 -2.92
N LYS A 226 -29.49 -36.33 -2.90
CA LYS A 226 -30.30 -36.42 -1.68
C LYS A 226 -29.70 -37.35 -0.63
N SER A 227 -28.88 -38.32 -1.02
CA SER A 227 -28.14 -39.21 -0.12
C SER A 227 -26.88 -38.55 0.46
N GLY A 228 -26.48 -37.42 -0.12
CA GLY A 228 -25.26 -36.69 0.22
C GLY A 228 -23.97 -37.37 -0.21
N GLY A 229 -24.01 -38.30 -1.17
CA GLY A 229 -22.81 -38.95 -1.74
C GLY A 229 -21.86 -37.97 -2.46
N ASP A 230 -22.33 -36.76 -2.78
CA ASP A 230 -21.59 -35.65 -3.38
C ASP A 230 -20.99 -34.66 -2.37
N LYS A 231 -21.11 -34.91 -1.05
CA LYS A 231 -20.71 -33.97 0.00
C LYS A 231 -19.31 -34.26 0.54
N ALA A 232 -18.41 -33.29 0.45
CA ALA A 232 -17.09 -33.41 1.10
C ALA A 232 -17.21 -33.49 2.63
N ARG A 233 -18.17 -32.79 3.24
CA ARG A 233 -18.46 -32.88 4.68
C ARG A 233 -18.68 -34.31 5.15
N LYS A 234 -19.45 -35.08 4.38
CA LYS A 234 -19.80 -36.48 4.73
C LYS A 234 -18.58 -37.39 4.73
N ILE A 235 -17.59 -37.13 3.87
CA ILE A 235 -16.30 -37.84 3.88
C ILE A 235 -15.63 -37.63 5.25
N ALA A 236 -15.48 -36.39 5.70
CA ALA A 236 -14.86 -36.07 6.98
C ALA A 236 -15.66 -36.59 8.20
N GLU A 237 -17.00 -36.53 8.14
CA GLU A 237 -17.88 -37.05 9.20
C GLU A 237 -17.76 -38.56 9.37
N ASN A 238 -17.78 -39.31 8.26
CA ASN A 238 -17.83 -40.78 8.30
C ASN A 238 -16.44 -41.44 8.38
N ASN A 239 -15.37 -40.70 8.08
CA ASN A 239 -14.01 -41.22 8.00
C ASN A 239 -13.03 -40.40 8.87
N PRO A 240 -13.16 -40.43 10.21
CA PRO A 240 -12.33 -39.64 11.14
C PRO A 240 -10.84 -39.99 11.09
N GLU A 241 -10.45 -41.06 10.41
CA GLU A 241 -9.05 -41.48 10.28
C GLU A 241 -8.31 -40.80 9.14
N ILE A 242 -8.98 -39.92 8.38
CA ILE A 242 -8.35 -38.97 7.47
C ILE A 242 -7.77 -37.82 8.29
N ASP A 243 -6.51 -37.48 8.09
CA ASP A 243 -5.87 -36.37 8.80
C ASP A 243 -6.22 -35.01 8.18
N LEU A 244 -6.25 -34.96 6.85
CA LEU A 244 -6.48 -33.73 6.08
C LEU A 244 -7.37 -34.05 4.86
N LEU A 245 -8.42 -33.26 4.67
CA LEU A 245 -9.26 -33.28 3.47
C LEU A 245 -9.11 -31.93 2.75
N ILE A 246 -8.60 -31.96 1.52
CA ILE A 246 -8.62 -30.82 0.61
C ILE A 246 -9.84 -30.95 -0.30
N THR A 247 -10.63 -29.89 -0.42
CA THR A 247 -11.85 -29.85 -1.21
C THR A 247 -11.88 -28.66 -2.19
N GLY A 248 -12.85 -28.64 -3.13
CA GLY A 248 -12.95 -27.67 -4.23
C GLY A 248 -14.38 -27.44 -4.72
N HIS A 249 -14.59 -27.20 -6.03
CA HIS A 249 -15.87 -27.18 -6.76
C HIS A 249 -16.81 -25.99 -6.50
N ASP A 250 -16.92 -25.51 -5.27
CA ASP A 250 -17.79 -24.38 -4.94
C ASP A 250 -17.13 -23.01 -5.11
N HIS A 251 -15.81 -22.98 -5.40
CA HIS A 251 -14.99 -21.77 -5.55
C HIS A 251 -14.96 -20.91 -4.27
N ASP A 252 -15.13 -21.55 -3.11
CA ASP A 252 -15.23 -20.91 -1.80
C ASP A 252 -14.04 -21.27 -0.91
N SER A 253 -13.59 -20.31 -0.10
CA SER A 253 -12.61 -20.54 0.97
C SER A 253 -13.22 -21.38 2.11
N VAL A 254 -12.58 -22.51 2.46
CA VAL A 254 -12.98 -23.35 3.61
C VAL A 254 -11.79 -23.60 4.53
N ASN A 255 -12.01 -23.44 5.84
CA ASN A 255 -11.08 -23.84 6.90
C ASN A 255 -11.87 -24.27 8.14
N GLN A 256 -12.13 -25.57 8.26
CA GLN A 256 -12.94 -26.14 9.36
C GLN A 256 -12.36 -27.46 9.85
N VAL A 257 -12.63 -27.83 11.10
CA VAL A 257 -12.35 -29.17 11.62
C VAL A 257 -13.67 -29.91 11.80
N ILE A 258 -13.81 -31.04 11.11
CA ILE A 258 -15.03 -31.87 11.10
C ILE A 258 -14.66 -33.27 11.56
N ASN A 259 -15.25 -33.72 12.67
CA ASN A 259 -14.96 -35.01 13.30
C ASN A 259 -13.45 -35.33 13.46
N GLY A 260 -12.65 -34.30 13.77
CA GLY A 260 -11.20 -34.41 13.93
C GLY A 260 -10.39 -34.31 12.63
N VAL A 261 -11.02 -34.29 11.46
CA VAL A 261 -10.39 -34.05 10.15
C VAL A 261 -10.28 -32.55 9.88
N LEU A 262 -9.10 -32.06 9.48
CA LEU A 262 -8.97 -30.67 8.99
C LEU A 262 -9.44 -30.62 7.55
N VAL A 263 -10.40 -29.75 7.24
CA VAL A 263 -10.98 -29.57 5.90
C VAL A 263 -10.61 -28.18 5.38
N MET A 264 -9.94 -28.15 4.22
CA MET A 264 -9.46 -26.93 3.58
C MET A 264 -9.94 -26.83 2.13
N ALA A 265 -10.30 -25.63 1.66
CA ALA A 265 -10.53 -25.33 0.25
C ALA A 265 -9.99 -23.93 -0.07
N ALA A 266 -9.31 -23.79 -1.19
CA ALA A 266 -8.92 -22.48 -1.72
C ALA A 266 -9.95 -22.01 -2.75
N GLU A 267 -10.07 -20.68 -2.91
CA GLU A 267 -10.82 -20.06 -4.02
C GLU A 267 -10.23 -20.42 -5.40
N ASP A 268 -10.98 -20.14 -6.46
CA ASP A 268 -10.66 -20.54 -7.82
C ASP A 268 -9.59 -19.66 -8.49
N ALA A 269 -9.20 -20.07 -9.71
CA ALA A 269 -8.27 -19.35 -10.59
C ALA A 269 -6.88 -19.02 -9.99
N GLY A 270 -6.54 -19.59 -8.84
CA GLY A 270 -5.32 -19.24 -8.12
C GLY A 270 -5.38 -17.85 -7.49
N GLU A 271 -6.57 -17.37 -7.12
CA GLU A 271 -6.73 -16.21 -6.21
C GLU A 271 -6.13 -16.50 -4.83
N GLN A 272 -6.09 -17.78 -4.45
CA GLN A 272 -5.66 -18.22 -3.14
C GLN A 272 -4.96 -19.58 -3.18
N ALA A 273 -4.09 -19.85 -2.20
CA ALA A 273 -3.63 -21.21 -1.87
C ALA A 273 -3.87 -21.52 -0.39
N SER A 274 -4.17 -22.78 -0.07
CA SER A 274 -4.22 -23.25 1.32
C SER A 274 -2.84 -23.69 1.77
N LYS A 275 -2.30 -23.12 2.86
CA LYS A 275 -1.07 -23.54 3.54
C LYS A 275 -1.41 -24.24 4.84
N ILE A 276 -1.08 -25.53 4.91
CA ILE A 276 -1.32 -26.39 6.08
C ILE A 276 0.01 -26.74 6.72
N LYS A 277 0.09 -26.59 8.05
CA LYS A 277 1.22 -27.05 8.86
C LYS A 277 0.78 -28.21 9.73
N MET A 278 1.53 -29.30 9.70
CA MET A 278 1.31 -30.47 10.54
C MET A 278 2.59 -30.79 11.30
N SER A 279 2.50 -30.91 12.63
CA SER A 279 3.60 -31.37 13.47
C SER A 279 3.34 -32.81 13.90
N LEU A 280 4.35 -33.64 13.78
CA LEU A 280 4.29 -35.08 13.99
C LEU A 280 5.34 -35.56 14.97
N SER A 281 5.00 -36.59 15.73
CA SER A 281 5.95 -37.35 16.55
C SER A 281 5.86 -38.85 16.27
N GLN A 282 6.96 -39.55 16.51
CA GLN A 282 6.95 -41.00 16.46
C GLN A 282 6.34 -41.59 17.72
N LYS A 283 5.31 -42.43 17.55
CA LYS A 283 4.69 -43.24 18.60
C LYS A 283 4.73 -44.69 18.15
N ASN A 284 5.42 -45.56 18.89
CA ASN A 284 5.59 -46.98 18.58
C ASN A 284 6.15 -47.26 17.17
N GLY A 285 7.06 -46.41 16.69
CA GLY A 285 7.69 -46.57 15.37
C GLY A 285 6.84 -46.13 14.17
N LYS A 286 5.64 -45.58 14.40
CA LYS A 286 4.82 -44.90 13.38
C LYS A 286 4.76 -43.40 13.63
N TRP A 287 4.65 -42.61 12.57
CA TRP A 287 4.42 -41.17 12.72
C TRP A 287 2.95 -40.91 13.05
N VAL A 288 2.69 -40.00 13.98
CA VAL A 288 1.34 -39.60 14.38
C VAL A 288 1.27 -38.07 14.40
N VAL A 289 0.18 -37.52 13.86
CA VAL A 289 -0.08 -36.08 13.87
C VAL A 289 -0.39 -35.63 15.31
N ASP A 290 0.42 -34.72 15.84
CA ASP A 290 0.20 -34.11 17.16
C ASP A 290 -0.63 -32.83 17.04
N SER A 291 -0.41 -32.05 15.99
CA SER A 291 -1.19 -30.84 15.71
C SER A 291 -1.24 -30.55 14.21
N LYS A 292 -2.32 -29.90 13.78
CA LYS A 292 -2.54 -29.46 12.41
C LYS A 292 -3.28 -28.13 12.40
N SER A 293 -2.86 -27.22 11.53
CA SER A 293 -3.52 -25.94 11.32
C SER A 293 -3.39 -25.51 9.86
N GLY A 294 -4.39 -24.78 9.36
CA GLY A 294 -4.42 -24.26 8.00
C GLY A 294 -4.65 -22.75 7.98
N THR A 295 -4.04 -22.09 7.00
CA THR A 295 -4.26 -20.67 6.68
C THR A 295 -4.31 -20.52 5.17
N HIS A 296 -5.04 -19.52 4.69
CA HIS A 296 -5.06 -19.19 3.28
C HIS A 296 -4.03 -18.09 2.96
N LEU A 297 -3.39 -18.19 1.81
CA LEU A 297 -2.48 -17.19 1.24
C LEU A 297 -3.16 -16.54 0.04
N ALA A 298 -3.26 -15.21 0.01
CA ALA A 298 -3.91 -14.47 -1.06
C ALA A 298 -2.90 -14.08 -2.15
N ALA A 299 -3.26 -14.26 -3.42
CA ALA A 299 -2.39 -14.00 -4.56
C ALA A 299 -2.06 -12.51 -4.75
N GLU A 300 -2.92 -11.59 -4.31
CA GLU A 300 -2.65 -10.15 -4.33
C GLU A 300 -1.44 -9.73 -3.46
N ASP A 301 -1.08 -10.53 -2.45
CA ASP A 301 0.07 -10.26 -1.58
C ASP A 301 1.42 -10.71 -2.19
N TYR A 302 1.38 -11.41 -3.32
CA TYR A 302 2.55 -12.01 -3.96
C TYR A 302 2.76 -11.50 -5.39
N GLU A 303 4.02 -11.21 -5.69
CA GLU A 303 4.47 -11.01 -7.08
C GLU A 303 4.60 -12.37 -7.78
N ALA A 304 4.32 -12.39 -9.08
CA ALA A 304 4.39 -13.61 -9.88
C ALA A 304 5.83 -14.12 -10.03
N ASP A 305 6.02 -15.44 -9.92
CA ASP A 305 7.32 -16.07 -10.01
C ASP A 305 7.93 -15.94 -11.43
N PRO A 306 9.12 -15.33 -11.58
CA PRO A 306 9.69 -15.05 -12.89
C PRO A 306 10.05 -16.31 -13.70
N GLU A 307 10.34 -17.44 -13.05
CA GLU A 307 10.65 -18.69 -13.75
C GLU A 307 9.39 -19.32 -14.34
N ILE A 308 8.30 -19.37 -13.55
CA ILE A 308 7.00 -19.84 -14.06
C ILE A 308 6.46 -18.91 -15.16
N LEU A 309 6.62 -17.59 -15.01
CA LEU A 309 6.28 -16.65 -16.09
C LEU A 309 7.07 -16.96 -17.36
N ALA A 310 8.38 -17.24 -17.26
CA ALA A 310 9.19 -17.57 -18.42
C ALA A 310 8.74 -18.88 -19.09
N VAL A 311 8.34 -19.90 -18.32
CA VAL A 311 7.81 -21.17 -18.83
C VAL A 311 6.46 -20.99 -19.51
N ALA A 312 5.58 -20.17 -18.93
CA ALA A 312 4.24 -19.93 -19.45
C ALA A 312 4.21 -18.93 -20.62
N LYS A 313 5.25 -18.10 -20.78
CA LYS A 313 5.29 -16.98 -21.71
C LYS A 313 4.93 -17.34 -23.16
N PRO A 314 5.44 -18.42 -23.78
CA PRO A 314 5.08 -18.74 -25.17
C PRO A 314 3.59 -19.06 -25.32
N TYR A 315 3.01 -19.78 -24.35
CA TYR A 315 1.58 -20.09 -24.33
C TYR A 315 0.75 -18.83 -24.14
N HIS A 316 1.14 -17.97 -23.18
CA HIS A 316 0.49 -16.69 -22.94
C HIS A 316 0.50 -15.82 -24.20
N GLN A 317 1.65 -15.68 -24.87
CA GLN A 317 1.77 -14.89 -26.10
C GLN A 317 0.87 -15.42 -27.23
N ALA A 318 0.83 -16.73 -27.44
CA ALA A 318 -0.04 -17.33 -28.46
C ALA A 318 -1.53 -17.07 -28.19
N VAL A 319 -1.96 -17.16 -26.93
CA VAL A 319 -3.35 -16.89 -26.55
C VAL A 319 -3.66 -15.40 -26.62
N VAL A 320 -2.74 -14.52 -26.19
CA VAL A 320 -2.88 -13.06 -26.35
C VAL A 320 -3.03 -12.69 -27.83
N GLU A 321 -2.21 -13.25 -28.71
CA GLU A 321 -2.31 -13.02 -30.14
C GLU A 321 -3.66 -13.51 -30.69
N TYR A 322 -4.06 -14.73 -30.32
CA TYR A 322 -5.35 -15.29 -30.71
C TYR A 322 -6.53 -14.42 -30.27
N VAL A 323 -6.63 -14.04 -29.00
CA VAL A 323 -7.78 -13.28 -28.50
C VAL A 323 -7.83 -11.84 -29.05
N ASN A 324 -6.71 -11.29 -29.52
CA ASN A 324 -6.65 -10.00 -30.20
C ASN A 324 -6.90 -10.10 -31.72
N THR A 325 -7.15 -11.30 -32.26
CA THR A 325 -7.47 -11.47 -33.68
C THR A 325 -8.71 -10.64 -34.02
N PRO A 326 -8.62 -9.67 -34.96
CA PRO A 326 -9.77 -8.90 -35.41
C PRO A 326 -10.81 -9.82 -36.07
N ILE A 327 -12.06 -9.71 -35.64
CA ILE A 327 -13.24 -10.40 -36.19
C ILE A 327 -14.21 -9.43 -36.83
N GLY A 328 -13.93 -8.12 -36.82
CA GLY A 328 -14.77 -7.13 -37.48
C GLY A 328 -14.43 -5.70 -37.06
N TYR A 329 -15.33 -4.77 -37.34
CA TYR A 329 -15.13 -3.35 -37.08
C TYR A 329 -16.41 -2.68 -36.55
N ALA A 330 -16.34 -2.04 -35.39
CA ALA A 330 -17.40 -1.23 -34.80
C ALA A 330 -17.32 0.22 -35.27
N THR A 331 -18.42 0.77 -35.78
CA THR A 331 -18.45 2.15 -36.32
C THR A 331 -18.55 3.25 -35.28
N GLY A 332 -18.98 2.89 -34.07
CA GLY A 332 -19.08 3.74 -32.89
C GLY A 332 -19.13 2.88 -31.63
N ASP A 333 -19.15 3.52 -30.48
CA ASP A 333 -19.16 2.84 -29.18
C ASP A 333 -20.55 2.23 -28.90
N PHE A 334 -20.58 0.98 -28.44
CA PHE A 334 -21.82 0.25 -28.18
C PHE A 334 -22.40 0.51 -26.78
N THR A 335 -21.58 1.05 -25.87
CA THR A 335 -21.98 1.46 -24.53
C THR A 335 -21.75 2.96 -24.37
N PRO A 336 -22.76 3.74 -23.98
CA PRO A 336 -22.56 5.15 -23.68
C PRO A 336 -21.87 5.33 -22.33
N GLU A 337 -21.14 6.45 -22.18
CA GLU A 337 -20.56 6.84 -20.88
C GLU A 337 -21.63 6.88 -19.78
N PRO A 338 -21.40 6.22 -18.63
CA PRO A 338 -22.31 6.29 -17.50
C PRO A 338 -22.55 7.73 -17.05
N LYS A 339 -23.82 8.12 -16.89
CA LYS A 339 -24.18 9.44 -16.35
C LYS A 339 -23.79 9.60 -14.88
N VAL A 340 -23.74 8.48 -14.16
CA VAL A 340 -23.43 8.40 -12.73
C VAL A 340 -22.36 7.33 -12.53
N GLU A 341 -21.22 7.70 -11.96
CA GLU A 341 -20.13 6.78 -11.63
C GLU A 341 -20.64 5.63 -10.76
N GLY A 342 -20.36 4.39 -11.17
CA GLY A 342 -20.80 3.18 -10.48
C GLY A 342 -22.17 2.63 -10.89
N ILE A 343 -22.93 3.31 -11.78
CA ILE A 343 -24.20 2.81 -12.31
C ILE A 343 -24.03 2.47 -13.80
N PRO A 344 -24.07 1.18 -14.21
CA PRO A 344 -23.94 0.81 -15.62
C PRO A 344 -25.05 1.40 -16.49
N ALA A 345 -24.70 1.98 -17.64
CA ALA A 345 -25.67 2.63 -18.52
C ALA A 345 -26.78 1.68 -19.00
N ALA A 346 -26.42 0.45 -19.37
CA ALA A 346 -27.37 -0.57 -19.83
C ALA A 346 -28.42 -0.98 -18.77
N GLN A 347 -28.21 -0.62 -17.50
CA GLN A 347 -29.17 -0.93 -16.42
C GLN A 347 -30.23 0.15 -16.24
N VAL A 348 -30.05 1.32 -16.85
CA VAL A 348 -30.95 2.47 -16.67
C VAL A 348 -31.47 3.02 -17.99
N GLN A 349 -30.90 2.58 -19.12
CA GLN A 349 -31.35 2.93 -20.45
C GLN A 349 -31.00 1.83 -21.45
N ASP A 350 -31.70 1.84 -22.57
CA ASP A 350 -31.42 0.96 -23.69
C ASP A 350 -30.04 1.24 -24.32
N THR A 351 -29.35 0.18 -24.78
CA THR A 351 -27.98 0.27 -25.29
C THR A 351 -27.71 -0.68 -26.45
N ALA A 352 -26.91 -0.22 -27.41
CA ALA A 352 -26.57 -0.99 -28.60
C ALA A 352 -25.83 -2.28 -28.26
N LEU A 353 -25.12 -2.32 -27.12
CA LEU A 353 -24.44 -3.50 -26.63
C LEU A 353 -25.40 -4.67 -26.36
N VAL A 354 -26.45 -4.43 -25.57
CA VAL A 354 -27.40 -5.49 -25.22
C VAL A 354 -28.29 -5.83 -26.41
N ASP A 355 -28.60 -4.84 -27.24
CA ASP A 355 -29.28 -5.04 -28.53
C ASP A 355 -28.50 -5.92 -29.49
N LEU A 356 -27.17 -5.82 -29.53
CA LEU A 356 -26.35 -6.72 -30.34
C LEU A 356 -26.53 -8.17 -29.89
N ILE A 357 -26.49 -8.43 -28.58
CA ILE A 357 -26.67 -9.78 -28.02
C ILE A 357 -28.07 -10.31 -28.37
N ASN A 358 -29.10 -9.50 -28.13
CA ASN A 358 -30.47 -9.88 -28.46
C ASN A 358 -30.67 -10.14 -29.95
N ARG A 359 -30.10 -9.31 -30.83
CA ARG A 359 -30.17 -9.47 -32.29
C ARG A 359 -29.51 -10.77 -32.77
N VAL A 360 -28.38 -11.14 -32.18
CA VAL A 360 -27.72 -12.43 -32.45
C VAL A 360 -28.62 -13.59 -32.02
N GLN A 361 -29.24 -13.52 -30.84
CA GLN A 361 -30.15 -14.55 -30.34
C GLN A 361 -31.41 -14.68 -31.23
N LEU A 362 -32.04 -13.57 -31.61
CA LEU A 362 -33.20 -13.54 -32.51
C LEU A 362 -32.90 -14.25 -33.84
N LYS A 363 -31.77 -13.91 -34.48
CA LYS A 363 -31.35 -14.50 -35.76
C LYS A 363 -31.16 -16.00 -35.66
N ASN A 364 -30.49 -16.49 -34.61
CA ASN A 364 -30.11 -17.90 -34.50
C ASN A 364 -31.27 -18.82 -34.07
N ALA A 365 -32.21 -18.33 -33.25
CA ALA A 365 -33.36 -19.11 -32.81
C ALA A 365 -34.61 -18.95 -33.70
N GLU A 366 -34.57 -18.06 -34.71
CA GLU A 366 -35.75 -17.65 -35.50
C GLU A 366 -36.93 -17.25 -34.61
N ALA A 367 -36.64 -16.43 -33.61
CA ALA A 367 -37.57 -16.01 -32.56
C ALA A 367 -38.20 -14.64 -32.85
N ASP A 368 -39.36 -14.38 -32.25
CA ASP A 368 -40.06 -13.09 -32.32
C ASP A 368 -39.51 -12.11 -31.28
N ILE A 369 -39.11 -12.64 -30.12
CA ILE A 369 -38.66 -11.89 -28.94
C ILE A 369 -37.36 -12.49 -28.43
N SER A 370 -36.45 -11.67 -27.91
CA SER A 370 -35.24 -12.12 -27.23
C SER A 370 -35.08 -11.44 -25.88
N SER A 371 -34.42 -12.14 -24.95
CA SER A 371 -34.04 -11.60 -23.63
C SER A 371 -32.55 -11.83 -23.36
N ALA A 372 -31.86 -10.80 -22.88
CA ALA A 372 -30.44 -10.85 -22.55
C ALA A 372 -30.11 -9.95 -21.35
N ALA A 373 -29.10 -10.34 -20.56
CA ALA A 373 -28.63 -9.59 -19.40
C ALA A 373 -27.26 -8.94 -19.67
N LEU A 374 -26.93 -7.91 -18.88
CA LEU A 374 -25.56 -7.40 -18.76
C LEU A 374 -24.82 -8.20 -17.69
N PHE A 375 -23.67 -8.79 -18.03
CA PHE A 375 -22.91 -9.63 -17.10
C PHE A 375 -21.77 -8.93 -16.38
N ILE A 376 -21.16 -7.93 -17.01
CA ILE A 376 -20.04 -7.16 -16.48
C ILE A 376 -20.39 -5.67 -16.64
N ALA A 377 -20.27 -4.92 -15.54
CA ALA A 377 -20.75 -3.55 -15.40
C ALA A 377 -20.19 -2.58 -16.46
N ASP A 378 -18.93 -2.74 -16.80
CA ASP A 378 -18.15 -1.92 -17.73
C ASP A 378 -17.89 -2.66 -19.06
N SER A 379 -18.79 -3.58 -19.45
CA SER A 379 -18.73 -4.19 -20.78
C SER A 379 -18.93 -3.12 -21.86
N THR A 380 -18.10 -3.17 -22.88
CA THR A 380 -18.19 -2.28 -24.04
C THR A 380 -17.67 -2.99 -25.29
N ILE A 381 -18.12 -2.49 -26.45
CA ILE A 381 -17.41 -2.62 -27.72
C ILE A 381 -17.13 -1.19 -28.15
N ASP A 382 -15.85 -0.81 -28.12
CA ASP A 382 -15.42 0.53 -28.49
C ASP A 382 -15.34 0.65 -30.01
N LYS A 383 -15.43 1.88 -30.50
CA LYS A 383 -15.24 2.20 -31.91
C LYS A 383 -13.86 1.75 -32.38
N GLY A 384 -13.83 0.93 -33.44
CA GLY A 384 -12.60 0.43 -34.03
C GLY A 384 -12.64 -1.07 -34.35
N PRO A 385 -11.48 -1.70 -34.55
CA PRO A 385 -11.40 -3.15 -34.72
C PRO A 385 -11.98 -3.88 -33.50
N VAL A 386 -12.87 -4.84 -33.76
CA VAL A 386 -13.43 -5.75 -32.76
C VAL A 386 -12.70 -7.07 -32.87
N SER A 387 -12.29 -7.63 -31.75
CA SER A 387 -11.50 -8.85 -31.63
C SER A 387 -12.23 -9.92 -30.80
N ILE A 388 -11.70 -11.15 -30.79
CA ILE A 388 -12.31 -12.29 -30.08
C ILE A 388 -12.51 -11.99 -28.59
N LYS A 389 -11.55 -11.30 -27.93
CA LYS A 389 -11.68 -10.92 -26.51
C LYS A 389 -12.88 -10.00 -26.27
N ASP A 390 -13.23 -9.15 -27.22
CA ASP A 390 -14.32 -8.18 -27.05
C ASP A 390 -15.68 -8.92 -26.99
N ALA A 391 -15.85 -10.00 -27.75
CA ALA A 391 -17.00 -10.88 -27.61
C ALA A 391 -17.02 -11.63 -26.26
N ALA A 392 -15.86 -12.02 -25.74
CA ALA A 392 -15.75 -12.65 -24.42
C ALA A 392 -16.00 -11.67 -23.25
N ARG A 393 -15.66 -10.39 -23.43
CA ARG A 393 -15.93 -9.30 -22.48
C ARG A 393 -17.43 -9.08 -22.31
N ILE A 394 -18.18 -9.05 -23.41
CA ILE A 394 -19.62 -8.72 -23.37
C ILE A 394 -20.48 -9.93 -22.99
N TYR A 395 -20.01 -11.17 -23.26
CA TYR A 395 -20.71 -12.40 -22.91
C TYR A 395 -19.78 -13.42 -22.23
N LYS A 396 -19.62 -13.28 -20.90
CA LYS A 396 -18.61 -14.03 -20.12
C LYS A 396 -18.91 -15.52 -19.85
N TYR A 397 -20.15 -15.96 -20.03
CA TYR A 397 -20.59 -17.34 -19.77
C TYR A 397 -20.66 -18.17 -21.05
N SER A 398 -20.41 -19.48 -20.96
CA SER A 398 -20.52 -20.44 -22.07
C SER A 398 -21.95 -20.96 -22.25
N ASN A 399 -22.94 -20.10 -22.09
CA ASN A 399 -24.35 -20.48 -22.19
C ASN A 399 -24.73 -20.81 -23.64
N THR A 400 -25.58 -21.81 -23.84
CA THR A 400 -26.19 -22.13 -25.14
C THR A 400 -27.53 -21.41 -25.30
N LEU A 401 -28.01 -21.32 -26.54
CA LEU A 401 -29.22 -20.60 -26.91
C LEU A 401 -30.41 -21.56 -26.98
N TYR A 402 -31.50 -21.22 -26.29
CA TYR A 402 -32.77 -21.93 -26.35
C TYR A 402 -33.84 -21.04 -27.01
N GLY A 403 -34.70 -21.68 -27.80
CA GLY A 403 -35.93 -21.08 -28.32
C GLY A 403 -37.14 -21.78 -27.72
N VAL A 404 -38.06 -21.03 -27.08
CA VAL A 404 -39.25 -21.55 -26.42
C VAL A 404 -40.52 -20.83 -26.87
N LYS A 405 -41.68 -21.50 -26.81
CA LYS A 405 -42.97 -20.84 -26.99
C LYS A 405 -43.43 -20.21 -25.68
N ILE A 406 -43.87 -18.96 -25.72
CA ILE A 406 -44.35 -18.23 -24.55
C ILE A 406 -45.68 -17.52 -24.87
N SER A 407 -46.64 -17.59 -23.96
CA SER A 407 -47.88 -16.80 -24.05
C SER A 407 -47.66 -15.35 -23.61
N GLY A 408 -48.49 -14.41 -24.04
CA GLY A 408 -48.42 -13.01 -23.63
C GLY A 408 -48.53 -12.83 -22.11
N LYS A 409 -49.30 -13.70 -21.45
CA LYS A 409 -49.41 -13.76 -19.99
C LYS A 409 -48.10 -14.19 -19.32
N GLU A 410 -47.46 -15.24 -19.82
CA GLU A 410 -46.17 -15.72 -19.31
C GLU A 410 -45.06 -14.70 -19.58
N LEU A 411 -45.04 -14.07 -20.77
CA LEU A 411 -44.10 -13.01 -21.14
C LEU A 411 -44.20 -11.82 -20.19
N LYS A 412 -45.43 -11.33 -19.92
CA LYS A 412 -45.65 -10.24 -18.97
C LYS A 412 -45.20 -10.64 -17.55
N LYS A 413 -45.49 -11.88 -17.13
CA LYS A 413 -45.04 -12.41 -15.82
C LYS A 413 -43.51 -12.46 -15.72
N TYR A 414 -42.83 -12.87 -16.80
CA TYR A 414 -41.37 -12.87 -16.86
C TYR A 414 -40.81 -11.44 -16.76
N LEU A 415 -41.30 -10.51 -17.60
CA LEU A 415 -40.92 -9.09 -17.53
C LEU A 415 -41.10 -8.50 -16.12
N GLU A 416 -42.28 -8.67 -15.51
CA GLU A 416 -42.56 -8.19 -14.14
C GLU A 416 -41.59 -8.79 -13.10
N SER A 417 -41.23 -10.08 -13.27
CA SER A 417 -40.28 -10.74 -12.36
C SER A 417 -38.87 -10.18 -12.47
N THR A 418 -38.40 -9.82 -13.67
CA THR A 418 -37.04 -9.30 -13.85
C THR A 418 -36.94 -7.83 -13.46
N VAL A 419 -37.96 -7.01 -13.73
CA VAL A 419 -37.97 -5.58 -13.30
C VAL A 419 -38.24 -5.39 -11.82
N ALA A 420 -38.47 -6.47 -11.06
CA ALA A 420 -38.37 -6.46 -9.60
C ALA A 420 -36.97 -6.05 -9.11
N TYR A 421 -35.98 -6.11 -10.01
CA TYR A 421 -34.64 -5.58 -9.84
C TYR A 421 -34.60 -4.11 -9.43
N TYR A 422 -35.49 -3.25 -9.92
CA TYR A 422 -35.50 -1.84 -9.55
C TYR A 422 -36.12 -1.60 -8.17
N ASN A 423 -35.58 -0.66 -7.39
CA ASN A 423 -36.29 -0.16 -6.21
C ASN A 423 -37.39 0.83 -6.63
N THR A 424 -38.40 0.98 -5.77
CA THR A 424 -39.49 1.94 -6.02
C THR A 424 -38.99 3.36 -5.79
N TYR A 425 -39.17 4.23 -6.79
CA TYR A 425 -38.77 5.65 -6.74
C TYR A 425 -39.38 6.38 -5.54
N GLN A 426 -38.57 7.21 -4.87
CA GLN A 426 -39.02 8.14 -3.83
C GLN A 426 -38.82 9.60 -4.29
N PRO A 427 -39.73 10.52 -3.93
CA PRO A 427 -39.52 11.95 -4.17
C PRO A 427 -38.16 12.45 -3.65
N GLY A 428 -37.39 13.11 -4.52
CA GLY A 428 -36.05 13.62 -4.20
C GLY A 428 -34.90 12.70 -4.62
N ASP A 429 -35.18 11.49 -5.10
CA ASP A 429 -34.20 10.61 -5.71
C ASP A 429 -33.62 11.21 -7.00
N ILE A 430 -32.30 11.19 -7.12
CA ILE A 430 -31.60 11.66 -8.34
C ILE A 430 -30.89 10.54 -9.10
N THR A 431 -30.96 9.31 -8.61
CA THR A 431 -30.35 8.12 -9.21
C THR A 431 -31.35 6.96 -9.24
N ILE A 432 -31.26 6.09 -10.24
CA ILE A 432 -32.00 4.82 -10.21
C ILE A 432 -31.25 3.85 -9.29
N SER A 433 -31.97 3.17 -8.41
CA SER A 433 -31.39 2.17 -7.50
C SER A 433 -32.01 0.79 -7.70
N PHE A 434 -31.28 -0.22 -7.24
CA PHE A 434 -31.55 -1.62 -7.50
C PHE A 434 -31.60 -2.41 -6.21
N ASN A 435 -32.47 -3.41 -6.19
CA ASN A 435 -32.69 -4.29 -5.05
C ASN A 435 -31.39 -5.04 -4.71
N PRO A 436 -30.84 -4.87 -3.48
CA PRO A 436 -29.56 -5.48 -3.09
C PRO A 436 -29.59 -7.02 -3.06
N GLU A 437 -30.78 -7.63 -2.99
CA GLU A 437 -30.94 -9.08 -2.97
C GLU A 437 -30.97 -9.71 -4.38
N ILE A 438 -31.08 -8.90 -5.43
CA ILE A 438 -31.14 -9.36 -6.82
C ILE A 438 -29.83 -9.03 -7.52
N ARG A 439 -29.13 -10.07 -7.99
CA ARG A 439 -27.86 -9.90 -8.73
C ARG A 439 -28.11 -9.21 -10.06
N GLY A 440 -27.23 -8.29 -10.46
CA GLY A 440 -27.38 -7.50 -11.69
C GLY A 440 -27.58 -8.33 -12.97
N TYR A 441 -26.93 -9.49 -13.10
CA TYR A 441 -27.11 -10.39 -14.25
C TYR A 441 -28.46 -11.13 -14.28
N ALA A 442 -29.31 -10.96 -13.25
CA ALA A 442 -30.68 -11.46 -13.23
C ALA A 442 -31.69 -10.47 -13.83
N TYR A 443 -31.26 -9.24 -14.15
CA TYR A 443 -32.04 -8.30 -14.94
C TYR A 443 -31.85 -8.56 -16.43
N ASP A 444 -32.93 -8.93 -17.12
CA ASP A 444 -32.95 -9.15 -18.56
C ASP A 444 -33.64 -7.98 -19.27
N MET A 445 -33.03 -7.52 -20.36
CA MET A 445 -33.56 -6.54 -21.29
C MET A 445 -34.02 -7.26 -22.56
N PHE A 446 -35.17 -6.84 -23.09
CA PHE A 446 -35.87 -7.56 -24.14
C PHE A 446 -35.77 -6.82 -25.47
N GLN A 447 -35.72 -7.56 -26.57
CA GLN A 447 -35.85 -7.05 -27.93
C GLN A 447 -37.02 -7.72 -28.66
N GLY A 448 -37.63 -7.00 -29.61
CA GLY A 448 -38.81 -7.45 -30.37
C GLY A 448 -40.16 -6.98 -29.79
N ILE A 449 -40.14 -6.30 -28.65
CA ILE A 449 -41.33 -5.74 -27.97
C ILE A 449 -41.04 -4.33 -27.48
N ASP A 450 -42.05 -3.48 -27.44
CA ASP A 450 -41.98 -2.16 -26.81
C ASP A 450 -42.61 -2.21 -25.42
N TYR A 451 -41.98 -1.61 -24.40
CA TYR A 451 -42.52 -1.58 -23.04
C TYR A 451 -41.95 -0.43 -22.20
N LYS A 452 -42.69 -0.01 -21.17
CA LYS A 452 -42.21 0.96 -20.18
C LYS A 452 -42.14 0.33 -18.81
N ILE A 453 -41.12 0.71 -18.02
CA ILE A 453 -40.93 0.26 -16.65
C ILE A 453 -41.28 1.40 -15.71
N ASP A 454 -42.50 1.40 -15.16
CA ASP A 454 -42.96 2.42 -14.21
C ASP A 454 -42.52 2.07 -12.78
N ILE A 455 -41.38 2.60 -12.35
CA ILE A 455 -40.81 2.32 -11.03
C ILE A 455 -41.48 3.10 -9.89
N SER A 456 -42.51 3.91 -10.17
CA SER A 456 -43.41 4.44 -9.13
C SER A 456 -44.39 3.38 -8.62
N GLN A 457 -44.61 2.32 -9.41
CA GLN A 457 -45.57 1.26 -9.10
C GLN A 457 -44.95 0.15 -8.25
N PRO A 458 -45.75 -0.55 -7.43
CA PRO A 458 -45.28 -1.71 -6.67
C PRO A 458 -44.81 -2.83 -7.61
N VAL A 459 -43.85 -3.63 -7.13
CA VAL A 459 -43.34 -4.83 -7.83
C VAL A 459 -44.51 -5.71 -8.29
N GLY A 460 -44.48 -6.17 -9.54
CA GLY A 460 -45.53 -6.96 -10.16
C GLY A 460 -46.59 -6.17 -10.94
N ASN A 461 -46.52 -4.82 -10.92
CA ASN A 461 -47.38 -3.95 -11.73
C ASN A 461 -46.60 -2.79 -12.39
N ARG A 462 -45.34 -3.02 -12.74
CA ARG A 462 -44.44 -1.99 -13.28
C ARG A 462 -44.44 -1.93 -14.80
N ILE A 463 -44.79 -3.01 -15.49
CA ILE A 463 -44.77 -3.05 -16.95
C ILE A 463 -46.01 -2.35 -17.52
N LYS A 464 -45.78 -1.28 -18.29
CA LYS A 464 -46.80 -0.51 -19.01
C LYS A 464 -46.54 -0.54 -20.51
N ASP A 465 -47.57 -0.23 -21.30
CA ASP A 465 -47.51 -0.09 -22.76
C ASP A 465 -46.86 -1.26 -23.51
N LEU A 466 -46.97 -2.49 -22.99
CA LEU A 466 -46.39 -3.70 -23.59
C LEU A 466 -47.01 -3.99 -24.97
N LYS A 467 -46.19 -3.88 -26.02
CA LYS A 467 -46.60 -4.02 -27.42
C LYS A 467 -45.64 -4.91 -28.21
N TYR A 468 -46.19 -5.52 -29.26
CA TYR A 468 -45.46 -6.22 -30.32
C TYR A 468 -45.90 -5.64 -31.66
N GLU A 469 -44.97 -5.20 -32.50
CA GLU A 469 -45.26 -4.50 -33.77
C GLU A 469 -46.29 -3.35 -33.62
N GLY A 470 -46.14 -2.56 -32.56
CA GLY A 470 -47.02 -1.43 -32.23
C GLY A 470 -48.42 -1.80 -31.71
N LYS A 471 -48.76 -3.09 -31.59
CA LYS A 471 -50.05 -3.58 -31.08
C LYS A 471 -49.91 -4.12 -29.66
N ALA A 472 -50.88 -3.84 -28.80
CA ALA A 472 -50.89 -4.36 -27.44
C ALA A 472 -50.92 -5.90 -27.42
N ILE A 473 -50.07 -6.50 -26.57
CA ILE A 473 -49.99 -7.96 -26.42
C ILE A 473 -51.20 -8.47 -25.63
N LYS A 474 -51.84 -9.53 -26.13
CA LYS A 474 -52.92 -10.24 -25.42
C LYS A 474 -52.38 -11.43 -24.65
N ASP A 475 -53.00 -11.74 -23.50
CA ASP A 475 -52.57 -12.82 -22.61
C ASP A 475 -52.45 -14.19 -23.31
N ASP A 476 -53.33 -14.49 -24.26
CA ASP A 476 -53.42 -15.75 -25.00
C ASP A 476 -52.59 -15.77 -26.30
N GLN A 477 -51.99 -14.65 -26.69
CA GLN A 477 -51.13 -14.56 -27.87
C GLN A 477 -49.83 -15.34 -27.61
N THR A 478 -49.40 -16.17 -28.56
CA THR A 478 -48.18 -16.98 -28.44
C THR A 478 -47.05 -16.38 -29.28
N PHE A 479 -45.85 -16.36 -28.72
CA PHE A 479 -44.61 -15.89 -29.36
C PHE A 479 -43.51 -16.94 -29.22
N LYS A 480 -42.51 -16.86 -30.10
CA LYS A 480 -41.22 -17.53 -29.94
C LYS A 480 -40.26 -16.61 -29.18
N LEU A 481 -39.75 -17.08 -28.05
CA LEU A 481 -38.78 -16.38 -27.22
C LEU A 481 -37.40 -17.04 -27.34
N ALA A 482 -36.37 -16.26 -27.61
CA ALA A 482 -34.97 -16.63 -27.52
C ALA A 482 -34.38 -16.20 -26.17
N LEU A 483 -33.74 -17.13 -25.48
CA LEU A 483 -33.07 -16.89 -24.20
C LEU A 483 -31.97 -17.92 -23.98
N ASN A 484 -31.04 -17.62 -23.08
CA ASN A 484 -30.00 -18.60 -22.74
C ASN A 484 -30.56 -19.79 -21.94
N ASN A 485 -29.89 -20.93 -22.05
CA ASN A 485 -30.30 -22.19 -21.40
C ASN A 485 -30.45 -22.08 -19.88
N TYR A 486 -29.59 -21.31 -19.20
CA TYR A 486 -29.68 -21.06 -17.76
C TYR A 486 -30.96 -20.32 -17.36
N ARG A 487 -31.33 -19.28 -18.12
CA ARG A 487 -32.58 -18.52 -17.92
C ARG A 487 -33.80 -19.40 -18.15
N TYR A 488 -33.80 -20.20 -19.21
CA TYR A 488 -34.87 -21.17 -19.44
C TYR A 488 -35.05 -22.10 -18.24
N SER A 489 -33.99 -22.75 -17.77
CA SER A 489 -34.09 -23.68 -16.63
C SER A 489 -34.66 -23.02 -15.37
N GLY A 490 -34.24 -21.80 -15.04
CA GLY A 490 -34.76 -21.04 -13.90
C GLY A 490 -36.24 -20.64 -14.04
N LEU A 491 -36.64 -20.17 -15.22
CA LEU A 491 -38.03 -19.76 -15.49
C LEU A 491 -38.98 -20.94 -15.60
N HIS A 492 -38.49 -22.07 -16.11
CA HIS A 492 -39.26 -23.31 -16.19
C HIS A 492 -39.49 -23.92 -14.81
N SER A 493 -38.43 -24.03 -14.00
CA SER A 493 -38.52 -24.56 -12.63
C SER A 493 -39.38 -23.70 -11.70
N SER A 494 -39.42 -22.37 -11.91
CA SER A 494 -40.31 -21.47 -11.16
C SER A 494 -41.77 -21.44 -11.68
N GLY A 495 -42.07 -22.14 -12.78
CA GLY A 495 -43.40 -22.16 -13.38
C GLY A 495 -43.80 -20.81 -14.02
N ILE A 496 -42.83 -20.02 -14.48
CA ILE A 496 -43.09 -18.84 -15.31
C ILE A 496 -43.24 -19.23 -16.77
N ILE A 497 -42.42 -20.18 -17.26
CA ILE A 497 -42.53 -20.75 -18.62
C ILE A 497 -42.92 -22.21 -18.52
N SER A 498 -44.01 -22.60 -19.17
CA SER A 498 -44.53 -23.96 -19.13
C SER A 498 -44.06 -24.87 -20.28
N ASN A 499 -43.69 -24.30 -21.43
CA ASN A 499 -43.38 -25.06 -22.63
C ASN A 499 -41.92 -25.53 -22.70
N GLU A 500 -41.71 -26.70 -23.28
CA GLU A 500 -40.38 -27.20 -23.68
C GLU A 500 -39.80 -26.38 -24.86
N PRO A 501 -38.46 -26.31 -24.99
CA PRO A 501 -37.80 -25.60 -26.07
C PRO A 501 -38.03 -26.30 -27.41
N TYR A 502 -38.38 -25.49 -28.43
CA TYR A 502 -38.44 -25.93 -29.82
C TYR A 502 -37.07 -25.88 -30.50
N TYR A 503 -36.12 -25.15 -29.90
CA TYR A 503 -34.76 -24.99 -30.41
C TYR A 503 -33.75 -25.04 -29.25
N LYS A 504 -32.65 -25.74 -29.46
CA LYS A 504 -31.48 -25.78 -28.58
C LYS A 504 -30.23 -25.74 -29.47
N SER A 505 -29.33 -24.80 -29.23
CA SER A 505 -28.08 -24.73 -29.98
C SER A 505 -27.02 -25.68 -29.43
N GLU A 506 -26.17 -26.18 -30.32
CA GLU A 506 -24.92 -26.85 -29.94
C GLU A 506 -23.82 -25.84 -29.61
N ALA A 507 -23.74 -24.73 -30.37
CA ALA A 507 -22.81 -23.64 -30.14
C ALA A 507 -23.25 -22.73 -28.97
N GLY A 508 -22.29 -22.12 -28.29
CA GLY A 508 -22.55 -21.10 -27.28
C GLY A 508 -22.92 -19.76 -27.91
N ILE A 509 -23.61 -18.91 -27.14
CA ILE A 509 -24.04 -17.58 -27.60
C ILE A 509 -22.84 -16.69 -27.92
N ARG A 510 -21.71 -16.87 -27.22
CA ARG A 510 -20.46 -16.13 -27.51
C ARG A 510 -19.96 -16.43 -28.92
N GLU A 511 -19.92 -17.70 -29.30
CA GLU A 511 -19.49 -18.13 -30.64
C GLU A 511 -20.43 -17.54 -31.70
N MET A 512 -21.74 -17.54 -31.44
CA MET A 512 -22.71 -16.89 -32.33
C MET A 512 -22.49 -15.37 -32.47
N ILE A 513 -22.05 -14.69 -31.40
CA ILE A 513 -21.69 -13.26 -31.46
C ILE A 513 -20.44 -13.09 -32.33
N ILE A 514 -19.41 -13.91 -32.13
CA ILE A 514 -18.17 -13.87 -32.93
C ILE A 514 -18.50 -14.08 -34.41
N GLU A 515 -19.24 -15.14 -34.74
CA GLU A 515 -19.66 -15.46 -36.10
C GLU A 515 -20.53 -14.35 -36.71
N TYR A 516 -21.40 -13.74 -35.92
CA TYR A 516 -22.23 -12.63 -36.39
C TYR A 516 -21.39 -11.42 -36.78
N ILE A 517 -20.40 -11.05 -35.96
CA ILE A 517 -19.52 -9.91 -36.21
C ILE A 517 -18.61 -10.19 -37.42
N ASP A 518 -18.03 -11.39 -37.48
CA ASP A 518 -17.19 -11.86 -38.60
C ASP A 518 -17.94 -11.85 -39.93
N GLN A 519 -19.15 -12.42 -39.97
CA GLN A 519 -19.99 -12.40 -41.18
C GLN A 519 -20.43 -11.00 -41.61
N LYS A 520 -20.61 -10.09 -40.64
CA LYS A 520 -21.02 -8.72 -40.94
C LYS A 520 -19.87 -7.85 -41.40
N GLU A 521 -18.64 -8.19 -41.02
CA GLU A 521 -17.38 -7.43 -41.13
C GLU A 521 -17.41 -6.08 -40.39
N LYS A 522 -18.55 -5.40 -40.39
CA LYS A 522 -18.80 -4.08 -39.82
C LYS A 522 -20.13 -4.07 -39.07
N ILE A 523 -20.09 -3.61 -37.83
CA ILE A 523 -21.27 -3.50 -36.96
C ILE A 523 -21.50 -2.04 -36.54
N ASP A 524 -22.77 -1.64 -36.51
CA ASP A 524 -23.20 -0.30 -36.13
C ASP A 524 -23.86 -0.31 -34.73
N PRO A 525 -23.59 0.69 -33.88
CA PRO A 525 -24.22 0.80 -32.56
C PRO A 525 -25.66 1.30 -32.69
N VAL A 526 -26.55 0.42 -33.12
CA VAL A 526 -27.98 0.70 -33.30
C VAL A 526 -28.72 0.39 -32.02
N VAL A 527 -29.44 1.39 -31.51
CA VAL A 527 -30.38 1.32 -30.39
C VAL A 527 -31.79 1.48 -30.95
N ASP A 528 -32.73 0.60 -30.61
CA ASP A 528 -34.11 0.70 -31.10
C ASP A 528 -35.07 1.45 -30.14
N HIS A 529 -34.62 1.76 -28.91
CA HIS A 529 -35.36 2.52 -27.91
C HIS A 529 -36.72 1.88 -27.56
N ASN A 530 -36.78 0.56 -27.62
CA ASN A 530 -38.00 -0.19 -27.36
C ASN A 530 -38.39 -0.20 -25.86
N TRP A 531 -37.49 0.18 -24.95
CA TRP A 531 -37.82 0.33 -23.54
C TRP A 531 -37.27 1.59 -22.88
N GLU A 532 -38.00 2.05 -21.86
CA GLU A 532 -37.59 3.17 -21.00
C GLU A 532 -38.10 2.98 -19.56
N ILE A 533 -37.38 3.57 -18.61
CA ILE A 533 -37.84 3.71 -17.23
C ILE A 533 -38.66 5.00 -17.12
N VAL A 534 -39.87 4.88 -16.55
CA VAL A 534 -40.77 6.00 -16.28
C VAL A 534 -41.21 6.00 -14.82
N GLY A 535 -41.98 7.01 -14.42
CA GLY A 535 -42.47 7.13 -13.04
C GLY A 535 -41.42 7.60 -12.03
N ALA A 536 -40.27 8.09 -12.51
CA ALA A 536 -39.25 8.72 -11.69
C ALA A 536 -38.99 10.15 -12.18
N ASN A 537 -39.14 11.13 -11.28
CA ASN A 537 -38.71 12.49 -11.53
C ASN A 537 -37.33 12.70 -10.89
N LEU A 538 -36.28 12.52 -11.68
CA LEU A 538 -34.91 12.67 -11.19
C LEU A 538 -34.45 14.13 -11.14
N ASP A 539 -35.27 15.08 -11.63
CA ASP A 539 -34.92 16.49 -11.62
C ASP A 539 -34.98 17.05 -10.20
N HIS A 540 -33.87 17.63 -9.76
CA HIS A 540 -33.78 18.33 -8.48
C HIS A 540 -32.89 19.56 -8.61
N ALA A 541 -33.19 20.62 -7.85
CA ALA A 541 -32.48 21.89 -7.91
C ALA A 541 -30.97 21.80 -7.61
N HIS A 542 -30.53 20.72 -6.97
CA HIS A 542 -29.13 20.43 -6.61
C HIS A 542 -28.58 19.15 -7.26
N GLN A 543 -29.25 18.62 -8.29
CA GLN A 543 -28.85 17.36 -8.94
C GLN A 543 -27.46 17.48 -9.57
N ALA A 544 -27.21 18.54 -10.33
CA ALA A 544 -25.94 18.73 -11.03
C ALA A 544 -24.75 18.79 -10.05
N GLU A 545 -24.90 19.48 -8.93
CA GLU A 545 -23.89 19.56 -7.88
C GLU A 545 -23.62 18.19 -7.24
N ALA A 546 -24.68 17.43 -6.92
CA ALA A 546 -24.54 16.10 -6.34
C ALA A 546 -23.88 15.10 -7.30
N LEU A 547 -24.31 15.07 -8.57
CA LEU A 547 -23.72 14.19 -9.60
C LEU A 547 -22.24 14.53 -9.86
N SER A 548 -21.90 15.82 -9.88
CA SER A 548 -20.50 16.27 -9.96
C SER A 548 -19.66 15.73 -8.81
N LEU A 549 -20.17 15.75 -7.58
CA LEU A 549 -19.47 15.20 -6.42
C LEU A 549 -19.37 13.67 -6.42
N ILE A 550 -20.39 12.98 -6.96
CA ILE A 550 -20.38 11.52 -7.10
C ILE A 550 -19.32 11.10 -8.11
N ASN A 551 -19.32 11.72 -9.29
CA ASN A 551 -18.42 11.39 -10.40
C ASN A 551 -16.95 11.81 -10.16
N ASN A 552 -16.69 12.56 -9.09
CA ASN A 552 -15.33 12.87 -8.63
C ASN A 552 -14.99 12.12 -7.32
N GLY A 553 -15.81 11.16 -6.91
CA GLY A 553 -15.58 10.28 -5.75
C GLY A 553 -15.73 10.94 -4.37
N VAL A 554 -16.16 12.20 -4.28
CA VAL A 554 -16.40 12.87 -2.98
C VAL A 554 -17.62 12.26 -2.30
N LEU A 555 -18.71 12.13 -3.05
CA LEU A 555 -19.88 11.34 -2.66
C LEU A 555 -19.77 9.98 -3.32
N LYS A 556 -20.30 8.94 -2.67
CA LYS A 556 -20.35 7.59 -3.23
C LYS A 556 -21.77 7.08 -3.16
N ILE A 557 -22.19 6.39 -4.21
CA ILE A 557 -23.44 5.64 -4.22
C ILE A 557 -23.36 4.47 -3.24
N PRO A 558 -24.47 4.06 -2.60
CA PRO A 558 -24.51 2.96 -1.66
C PRO A 558 -24.47 1.61 -2.39
N ALA A 559 -23.34 1.25 -3.00
CA ALA A 559 -23.13 -0.05 -3.62
C ALA A 559 -22.89 -1.14 -2.56
N VAL A 560 -23.34 -2.37 -2.83
CA VAL A 560 -23.06 -3.57 -2.03
C VAL A 560 -22.64 -4.72 -2.95
N ASN A 561 -21.95 -5.75 -2.46
CA ASN A 561 -21.35 -6.81 -3.30
C ASN A 561 -22.28 -7.44 -4.36
N ARG A 562 -23.61 -7.37 -4.19
CA ARG A 562 -24.61 -7.93 -5.11
C ARG A 562 -25.34 -6.90 -5.98
N SER A 563 -25.21 -5.60 -5.71
CA SER A 563 -25.92 -4.51 -6.38
C SER A 563 -25.05 -3.27 -6.58
N TRP A 564 -25.02 -2.76 -7.81
CA TRP A 564 -24.23 -1.57 -8.19
C TRP A 564 -24.70 -0.27 -7.51
N ASN A 565 -25.99 -0.16 -7.17
CA ASN A 565 -26.55 0.98 -6.44
C ASN A 565 -27.73 0.51 -5.57
N ALA A 566 -27.48 0.13 -4.32
CA ALA A 566 -28.49 -0.50 -3.47
C ALA A 566 -29.63 0.45 -3.05
N GLU A 567 -29.38 1.76 -3.06
CA GLU A 567 -30.32 2.80 -2.65
C GLU A 567 -30.05 4.09 -3.45
N SER A 568 -31.09 4.87 -3.74
CA SER A 568 -30.89 6.12 -4.47
C SER A 568 -30.25 7.19 -3.57
N ILE A 569 -29.41 8.05 -4.16
CA ILE A 569 -29.09 9.33 -3.53
C ILE A 569 -30.35 10.19 -3.53
N ASN A 570 -30.93 10.38 -2.34
CA ASN A 570 -32.11 11.21 -2.14
C ASN A 570 -31.71 12.59 -1.60
N LEU A 571 -31.93 13.65 -2.39
CA LEU A 571 -31.50 15.00 -2.02
C LEU A 571 -32.43 15.69 -1.00
N GLU A 572 -33.61 15.15 -0.77
CA GLU A 572 -34.57 15.60 0.25
C GLU A 572 -34.32 14.94 1.63
N ALA A 573 -33.48 13.89 1.67
CA ALA A 573 -33.06 13.25 2.90
C ALA A 573 -32.29 14.21 3.83
N ARG A 574 -32.31 13.90 5.13
CA ARG A 574 -31.59 14.67 6.15
C ARG A 574 -30.11 14.30 6.11
N ALA A 575 -29.22 15.29 6.00
CA ALA A 575 -27.78 15.08 6.06
C ALA A 575 -27.35 14.71 7.49
N ARG A 576 -26.61 13.61 7.63
CA ARG A 576 -26.07 13.14 8.92
C ARG A 576 -24.61 13.53 9.07
N LYS A 577 -24.12 13.54 10.31
CA LYS A 577 -22.72 13.81 10.65
C LYS A 577 -21.74 12.92 9.88
N MET A 578 -22.03 11.61 9.77
CA MET A 578 -21.17 10.68 9.05
C MET A 578 -21.11 10.95 7.53
N ASP A 579 -22.23 11.37 6.91
CA ASP A 579 -22.28 11.68 5.47
C ASP A 579 -21.29 12.81 5.12
N LEU A 580 -21.34 13.89 5.90
CA LEU A 580 -20.44 15.04 5.72
C LEU A 580 -19.00 14.68 6.07
N THR A 581 -18.78 13.85 7.11
CA THR A 581 -17.44 13.37 7.49
C THR A 581 -16.77 12.64 6.34
N LYS A 582 -17.45 11.65 5.75
CA LYS A 582 -16.94 10.87 4.63
C LYS A 582 -16.62 11.77 3.44
N ALA A 583 -17.49 12.72 3.13
CA ALA A 583 -17.28 13.67 2.05
C ALA A 583 -16.04 14.56 2.29
N ILE A 584 -15.86 15.11 3.49
CA ILE A 584 -14.71 15.97 3.85
C ILE A 584 -13.40 15.16 3.79
N VAL A 585 -13.37 13.96 4.37
CA VAL A 585 -12.17 13.09 4.36
C VAL A 585 -11.73 12.79 2.92
N ARG A 586 -12.67 12.44 2.04
CA ARG A 586 -12.38 12.16 0.62
C ARG A 586 -11.97 13.42 -0.13
N MET A 587 -12.70 14.52 0.05
CA MET A 587 -12.47 15.78 -0.67
C MET A 587 -11.07 16.33 -0.40
N PHE A 588 -10.58 16.23 0.83
CA PHE A 588 -9.28 16.78 1.23
C PHE A 588 -8.17 15.73 1.34
N ASN A 589 -8.48 14.49 0.94
CA ASN A 589 -7.60 13.32 0.98
C ASN A 589 -6.90 13.15 2.33
N TYR A 590 -7.69 13.13 3.41
CA TYR A 590 -7.18 12.85 4.75
C TYR A 590 -6.90 11.35 4.93
N ASP A 591 -5.85 11.05 5.72
CA ASP A 591 -5.38 9.69 5.97
C ASP A 591 -6.46 8.79 6.58
N LEU A 592 -6.93 7.82 5.80
CA LEU A 592 -7.82 6.74 6.26
C LEU A 592 -7.00 5.58 6.84
N PRO A 593 -7.07 5.30 8.16
CA PRO A 593 -6.28 4.24 8.76
C PRO A 593 -6.70 2.87 8.25
N ALA A 594 -5.73 2.06 7.80
CA ALA A 594 -6.00 0.72 7.28
C ALA A 594 -6.33 -0.28 8.41
N LYS A 595 -5.84 -0.03 9.62
CA LYS A 595 -6.09 -0.83 10.82
C LYS A 595 -6.17 0.08 12.03
N ILE A 596 -7.12 -0.22 12.93
CA ILE A 596 -7.40 0.57 14.13
C ILE A 596 -7.32 -0.38 15.32
N GLU A 597 -6.19 -0.35 16.05
CA GLU A 597 -5.97 -1.25 17.19
C GLU A 597 -6.62 -0.71 18.47
N ASN A 598 -6.58 0.61 18.68
CA ASN A 598 -7.18 1.30 19.81
C ASN A 598 -8.14 2.37 19.29
N PRO A 599 -9.41 2.04 19.05
CA PRO A 599 -10.37 2.98 18.51
C PRO A 599 -10.73 4.06 19.54
N SER A 600 -10.76 5.30 19.08
CA SER A 600 -11.21 6.48 19.83
C SER A 600 -12.74 6.54 19.94
N PHE A 601 -13.45 5.87 19.03
CA PHE A 601 -14.91 5.80 18.99
C PHE A 601 -15.42 4.36 19.08
N SER A 602 -16.60 4.20 19.68
CA SER A 602 -17.27 2.91 19.84
C SER A 602 -18.58 2.86 19.03
N GLY A 603 -19.07 1.65 18.73
CA GLY A 603 -20.39 1.45 18.10
C GLY A 603 -20.47 1.76 16.60
N LEU A 604 -19.33 1.92 15.92
CA LEU A 604 -19.26 2.10 14.47
C LEU A 604 -18.78 0.82 13.78
N GLU A 605 -19.29 0.55 12.58
CA GLU A 605 -18.73 -0.47 11.70
C GLU A 605 -17.32 -0.07 11.24
N ALA A 606 -16.49 -1.04 10.87
CA ALA A 606 -15.07 -0.81 10.56
C ALA A 606 -14.84 0.28 9.50
N GLY A 607 -15.69 0.32 8.45
CA GLY A 607 -15.61 1.35 7.42
C GLY A 607 -15.85 2.76 7.97
N ASP A 608 -16.92 2.94 8.73
CA ASP A 608 -17.32 4.22 9.32
C ASP A 608 -16.35 4.69 10.41
N LEU A 609 -15.84 3.74 11.19
CA LEU A 609 -14.83 3.98 12.22
C LEU A 609 -13.54 4.58 11.61
N ALA A 610 -13.09 4.08 10.45
CA ALA A 610 -11.92 4.62 9.79
C ALA A 610 -12.09 6.10 9.40
N TYR A 611 -13.27 6.49 8.90
CA TYR A 611 -13.57 7.90 8.61
C TYR A 611 -13.64 8.76 9.88
N ALA A 612 -14.18 8.23 10.97
CA ALA A 612 -14.23 8.93 12.25
C ALA A 612 -12.82 9.17 12.83
N GLU A 613 -11.94 8.17 12.80
CA GLU A 613 -10.54 8.32 13.25
C GLU A 613 -9.76 9.28 12.36
N ALA A 614 -9.95 9.21 11.04
CA ALA A 614 -9.34 10.16 10.09
C ALA A 614 -9.77 11.60 10.40
N ALA A 615 -11.06 11.81 10.70
CA ALA A 615 -11.62 13.11 11.06
C ALA A 615 -11.10 13.64 12.40
N LEU A 616 -10.92 12.75 13.38
CA LEU A 616 -10.30 13.08 14.68
C LEU A 616 -8.83 13.50 14.49
N LYS A 617 -8.05 12.72 13.73
CA LYS A 617 -6.65 13.04 13.43
C LYS A 617 -6.51 14.35 12.64
N ALA A 618 -7.43 14.61 11.72
CA ALA A 618 -7.50 15.86 10.98
C ALA A 618 -7.95 17.05 11.86
N GLY A 619 -8.52 16.80 13.04
CA GLY A 619 -8.85 17.82 14.04
C GLY A 619 -10.20 18.51 13.86
N PHE A 620 -11.10 17.98 13.02
CA PHE A 620 -12.44 18.55 12.79
C PHE A 620 -13.58 17.75 13.44
N VAL A 621 -13.24 16.71 14.21
CA VAL A 621 -14.15 16.03 15.14
C VAL A 621 -13.42 15.79 16.47
N LYS A 622 -14.18 15.73 17.57
CA LYS A 622 -13.67 15.46 18.92
C LYS A 622 -14.19 14.10 19.43
N ALA A 623 -13.34 13.38 20.16
CA ALA A 623 -13.70 12.14 20.87
C ALA A 623 -14.35 12.47 22.22
N ASN A 624 -15.61 12.93 22.19
CA ASN A 624 -16.35 13.22 23.41
C ASN A 624 -16.94 11.91 23.97
N ASN A 625 -16.37 11.39 25.06
CA ASN A 625 -16.81 10.16 25.73
C ASN A 625 -16.82 8.88 24.85
N GLY A 626 -16.18 8.90 23.68
CA GLY A 626 -16.11 7.77 22.76
C GLY A 626 -17.34 7.54 21.87
N ASP A 627 -18.32 8.45 21.86
CA ASP A 627 -19.45 8.42 20.91
C ASP A 627 -19.23 9.42 19.78
N PHE A 628 -19.27 8.94 18.54
CA PHE A 628 -19.15 9.78 17.35
C PHE A 628 -20.47 10.44 16.96
N GLU A 629 -21.62 9.93 17.39
CA GLU A 629 -22.96 10.36 16.98
C GLU A 629 -23.17 10.31 15.45
N ALA A 630 -22.80 9.20 14.79
CA ALA A 630 -22.81 9.08 13.32
C ALA A 630 -24.15 9.45 12.66
N ASN A 631 -25.27 9.13 13.32
CA ASN A 631 -26.62 9.37 12.84
C ASN A 631 -27.20 10.74 13.21
N LYS A 632 -26.43 11.60 13.89
CA LYS A 632 -26.88 12.95 14.24
C LYS A 632 -27.21 13.73 12.98
N VAL A 633 -28.45 14.20 12.90
CA VAL A 633 -28.91 15.10 11.83
C VAL A 633 -28.30 16.47 12.06
N LEU A 634 -27.67 17.02 11.02
CA LEU A 634 -27.00 18.31 11.10
C LEU A 634 -27.98 19.47 10.87
N SER A 635 -27.82 20.55 11.60
CA SER A 635 -28.31 21.88 11.21
C SER A 635 -27.42 22.51 10.14
N ARG A 636 -27.89 23.59 9.52
CA ARG A 636 -27.12 24.32 8.50
C ARG A 636 -25.82 24.90 9.03
N GLN A 637 -25.85 25.46 10.25
CA GLN A 637 -24.65 26.02 10.86
C GLN A 637 -23.64 24.94 11.27
N GLU A 638 -24.09 23.81 11.83
CA GLU A 638 -23.19 22.71 12.22
C GLU A 638 -22.46 22.14 11.00
N ALA A 639 -23.16 21.93 9.88
CA ALA A 639 -22.54 21.44 8.65
C ALA A 639 -21.53 22.45 8.07
N ALA A 640 -21.82 23.74 8.09
CA ALA A 640 -20.92 24.78 7.59
C ALA A 640 -19.67 24.92 8.46
N ILE A 641 -19.82 24.89 9.79
CA ILE A 641 -18.71 24.91 10.75
C ILE A 641 -17.82 23.68 10.54
N MET A 642 -18.42 22.48 10.47
CA MET A 642 -17.69 21.24 10.27
C MET A 642 -16.92 21.22 8.94
N LEU A 643 -17.47 21.79 7.87
CA LEU A 643 -16.75 21.95 6.60
C LEU A 643 -15.55 22.89 6.73
N VAL A 644 -15.71 24.05 7.37
CA VAL A 644 -14.60 24.99 7.60
C VAL A 644 -13.50 24.38 8.48
N GLU A 645 -13.88 23.65 9.52
CA GLU A 645 -12.93 22.87 10.34
C GLU A 645 -12.23 21.81 9.51
N GLY A 646 -12.98 21.09 8.67
CA GLY A 646 -12.45 20.10 7.73
C GLY A 646 -11.50 20.69 6.68
N MET A 647 -11.72 21.94 6.26
CA MET A 647 -10.77 22.69 5.41
C MET A 647 -9.54 23.17 6.18
N ARG A 648 -9.60 23.19 7.52
CA ARG A 648 -8.54 23.66 8.44
C ARG A 648 -8.04 25.06 8.14
N ILE A 649 -8.93 25.96 7.68
CA ILE A 649 -8.56 27.34 7.38
C ILE A 649 -8.08 28.04 8.65
N ALA A 650 -6.91 28.67 8.57
CA ALA A 650 -6.31 29.40 9.66
C ALA A 650 -6.71 30.88 9.74
N ASP A 651 -7.15 31.44 8.62
CA ASP A 651 -7.61 32.82 8.54
C ASP A 651 -8.87 33.03 9.39
N GLN A 652 -8.99 34.23 9.95
CA GLN A 652 -10.19 34.65 10.67
C GLN A 652 -11.03 35.58 9.79
N ALA A 653 -12.36 35.46 9.91
CA ALA A 653 -13.31 36.35 9.27
C ALA A 653 -13.86 37.37 10.27
N ASP A 654 -14.18 38.57 9.78
CA ASP A 654 -14.93 39.55 10.57
C ASP A 654 -16.35 39.05 10.83
N THR A 655 -16.66 38.77 12.10
CA THR A 655 -17.98 38.27 12.50
C THR A 655 -19.13 39.25 12.24
N SER A 656 -18.84 40.54 11.99
CA SER A 656 -19.84 41.55 11.62
C SER A 656 -20.57 41.22 10.31
N ILE A 657 -19.96 40.38 9.45
CA ILE A 657 -20.60 39.87 8.23
C ILE A 657 -21.91 39.12 8.52
N LEU A 658 -22.06 38.56 9.73
CA LEU A 658 -23.27 37.85 10.12
C LEU A 658 -24.43 38.80 10.43
N ASN A 659 -24.14 40.07 10.75
CA ASN A 659 -25.15 41.07 11.12
C ASN A 659 -26.02 41.50 9.94
N GLN A 660 -25.67 41.10 8.73
CA GLN A 660 -26.51 41.31 7.55
C GLN A 660 -27.77 40.45 7.56
N PHE A 661 -27.82 39.38 8.37
CA PHE A 661 -28.93 38.45 8.44
C PHE A 661 -29.92 38.81 9.57
N LYS A 662 -31.21 38.74 9.27
CA LYS A 662 -32.28 39.12 10.22
C LYS A 662 -32.42 38.15 11.38
N ASP A 663 -31.93 36.93 11.23
CA ASP A 663 -31.95 35.86 12.23
C ASP A 663 -30.57 35.63 12.85
N GLU A 664 -29.72 36.66 12.90
CA GLU A 664 -28.39 36.62 13.52
C GLU A 664 -28.42 36.18 15.00
N ASN A 665 -29.54 36.42 15.69
CA ASN A 665 -29.76 36.06 17.09
C ASN A 665 -29.93 34.55 17.31
N LYS A 666 -30.13 33.77 16.23
CA LYS A 666 -30.19 32.31 16.25
C LYS A 666 -28.85 31.65 15.93
N ILE A 667 -27.85 32.43 15.56
CA ILE A 667 -26.51 31.92 15.31
C ILE A 667 -25.86 31.56 16.63
N VAL A 668 -25.06 30.50 16.63
CA VAL A 668 -24.24 30.10 17.77
C VAL A 668 -23.49 31.28 18.43
N ASN A 669 -23.50 31.29 19.77
CA ASN A 669 -22.88 32.33 20.58
C ASN A 669 -21.43 32.01 20.97
N ASP A 670 -21.00 30.76 20.81
CA ASP A 670 -19.61 30.37 21.01
C ASP A 670 -18.70 31.16 20.03
N PRO A 671 -17.71 31.93 20.52
CA PRO A 671 -16.94 32.83 19.67
C PRO A 671 -16.19 32.14 18.54
N ASP A 672 -15.65 30.94 18.78
CA ASP A 672 -14.87 30.17 17.81
C ASP A 672 -15.79 29.60 16.71
N GLN A 673 -16.91 28.97 17.11
CA GLN A 673 -17.90 28.49 16.15
C GLN A 673 -18.54 29.64 15.36
N ARG A 674 -18.78 30.79 16.00
CA ARG A 674 -19.31 31.98 15.31
C ARG A 674 -18.33 32.53 14.28
N ALA A 675 -17.03 32.54 14.58
CA ALA A 675 -15.98 32.93 13.64
C ALA A 675 -15.91 31.98 12.44
N LYS A 676 -15.97 30.66 12.67
CA LYS A 676 -16.01 29.64 11.60
C LYS A 676 -17.24 29.80 10.71
N LEU A 677 -18.40 30.09 11.29
CA LEU A 677 -19.62 30.35 10.51
C LEU A 677 -19.50 31.64 9.69
N ALA A 678 -18.95 32.71 10.27
CA ALA A 678 -18.65 33.95 9.56
C ALA A 678 -17.73 33.70 8.37
N LEU A 679 -16.69 32.88 8.56
CA LEU A 679 -15.79 32.46 7.50
C LEU A 679 -16.50 31.64 6.42
N ALA A 680 -17.37 30.70 6.79
CA ALA A 680 -18.18 29.95 5.82
C ALA A 680 -19.07 30.86 4.96
N VAL A 681 -19.62 31.94 5.54
CA VAL A 681 -20.41 32.95 4.81
C VAL A 681 -19.50 33.81 3.92
N GLU A 682 -18.37 34.28 4.43
CA GLU A 682 -17.41 35.08 3.67
C GLU A 682 -16.87 34.32 2.45
N MET A 683 -16.53 33.04 2.65
CA MET A 683 -16.10 32.13 1.59
C MET A 683 -17.25 31.72 0.65
N GLY A 684 -18.50 32.12 0.94
CA GLY A 684 -19.67 31.77 0.15
C GLY A 684 -20.02 30.28 0.18
N LEU A 685 -19.51 29.53 1.16
CA LEU A 685 -19.82 28.10 1.34
C LEU A 685 -21.25 27.96 1.87
N LEU A 686 -21.60 28.78 2.86
CA LEU A 686 -22.96 28.94 3.37
C LEU A 686 -23.59 30.22 2.84
N VAL A 687 -24.65 30.09 2.05
CA VAL A 687 -25.38 31.23 1.47
C VAL A 687 -26.70 31.48 2.19
N GLY A 688 -27.05 32.75 2.32
CA GLY A 688 -28.35 33.18 2.84
C GLY A 688 -29.50 32.78 1.92
N ARG A 689 -30.70 32.74 2.50
CA ARG A 689 -31.99 32.53 1.83
C ARG A 689 -32.68 33.88 1.58
N GLU A 690 -33.86 33.81 0.97
CA GLU A 690 -34.76 34.95 0.77
C GLU A 690 -34.95 35.77 2.07
N ASN A 691 -35.25 37.06 1.89
CA ASN A 691 -35.49 38.01 2.98
C ASN A 691 -34.31 38.24 3.95
N LYS A 692 -33.07 37.95 3.53
CA LYS A 692 -31.84 38.04 4.33
C LYS A 692 -31.87 37.14 5.56
N MET A 693 -32.29 35.89 5.39
CA MET A 693 -32.31 34.86 6.44
C MET A 693 -31.16 33.87 6.24
N LEU A 694 -30.37 33.57 7.26
CA LEU A 694 -29.35 32.49 7.18
C LEU A 694 -29.98 31.10 7.44
N ALA A 695 -31.02 31.06 8.28
CA ALA A 695 -31.69 29.88 8.79
C ALA A 695 -30.73 28.87 9.46
N PRO A 696 -29.94 29.30 10.46
CA PRO A 696 -28.83 28.50 11.00
C PRO A 696 -29.28 27.17 11.64
N ASP A 697 -30.41 27.16 12.35
CA ASP A 697 -30.95 25.98 13.05
C ASP A 697 -31.75 25.02 12.17
N LYS A 698 -32.04 25.40 10.92
CA LYS A 698 -32.83 24.55 10.03
C LYS A 698 -32.02 23.29 9.70
N THR A 699 -32.69 22.14 9.72
CA THR A 699 -32.12 20.86 9.29
C THR A 699 -31.48 20.98 7.91
N MET A 700 -30.24 20.52 7.81
CA MET A 700 -29.51 20.42 6.55
C MET A 700 -30.07 19.24 5.74
N LYS A 701 -30.54 19.53 4.53
CA LYS A 701 -30.89 18.50 3.54
C LYS A 701 -29.63 18.02 2.81
N PHE A 702 -29.65 16.79 2.32
CA PHE A 702 -28.51 16.22 1.59
C PHE A 702 -28.19 17.03 0.31
N GLY A 703 -29.20 17.51 -0.42
CA GLY A 703 -28.99 18.42 -1.57
C GLY A 703 -28.34 19.75 -1.19
N GLU A 704 -28.69 20.34 -0.05
CA GLU A 704 -28.07 21.58 0.45
C GLU A 704 -26.61 21.33 0.87
N MET A 705 -26.32 20.18 1.47
CA MET A 705 -24.96 19.73 1.80
C MET A 705 -24.12 19.50 0.53
N ALA A 706 -24.66 18.81 -0.47
CA ALA A 706 -24.00 18.60 -1.76
C ALA A 706 -23.68 19.94 -2.45
N ALA A 707 -24.64 20.87 -2.48
CA ALA A 707 -24.39 22.21 -3.03
C ALA A 707 -23.29 22.97 -2.28
N MET A 708 -23.20 22.82 -0.95
CA MET A 708 -22.15 23.42 -0.13
C MET A 708 -20.76 22.84 -0.44
N LEU A 709 -20.65 21.52 -0.53
CA LEU A 709 -19.42 20.80 -0.90
C LEU A 709 -18.99 21.15 -2.34
N HIS A 710 -19.93 21.17 -3.28
CA HIS A 710 -19.67 21.54 -4.67
C HIS A 710 -19.14 22.97 -4.81
N ARG A 711 -19.60 23.92 -3.97
CA ARG A 711 -19.05 25.28 -3.94
C ARG A 711 -17.57 25.32 -3.59
N VAL A 712 -17.07 24.41 -2.75
CA VAL A 712 -15.63 24.29 -2.49
C VAL A 712 -14.91 23.94 -3.79
N GLN A 713 -15.26 22.80 -4.40
CA GLN A 713 -14.61 22.29 -5.61
C GLN A 713 -14.71 23.27 -6.80
N ASN A 714 -15.87 23.89 -6.97
CA ASN A 714 -16.12 24.76 -8.11
C ASN A 714 -15.53 26.16 -7.93
N ASN A 715 -15.61 26.76 -6.74
CA ASN A 715 -15.20 28.15 -6.54
C ASN A 715 -13.76 28.29 -6.05
N TYR A 716 -13.15 27.23 -5.51
CA TYR A 716 -11.80 27.26 -4.96
C TYR A 716 -10.86 26.35 -5.73
N GLN A 717 -9.64 26.82 -5.94
CA GLN A 717 -8.53 26.03 -6.43
C GLN A 717 -7.65 25.66 -5.22
N GLN A 718 -7.47 24.37 -4.96
CA GLN A 718 -6.53 23.90 -3.95
C GLN A 718 -5.10 23.96 -4.52
N LEU A 719 -4.15 24.38 -3.70
CA LEU A 719 -2.70 24.31 -3.94
C LEU A 719 -2.04 23.67 -2.72
N ASP A 720 -1.23 22.64 -2.93
CA ASP A 720 -0.44 21.99 -1.89
C ASP A 720 1.06 22.19 -2.17
N VAL A 721 1.82 22.62 -1.15
CA VAL A 721 3.28 22.62 -1.17
C VAL A 721 3.75 21.52 -0.23
N LEU A 722 4.14 20.39 -0.81
CA LEU A 722 4.74 19.27 -0.11
C LEU A 722 6.24 19.52 0.08
N SER A 723 6.78 19.07 1.21
CA SER A 723 8.19 19.25 1.53
C SER A 723 8.83 18.05 2.21
N THR A 724 10.09 17.82 1.88
CA THR A 724 11.03 17.04 2.68
C THR A 724 12.18 17.93 3.13
N ASN A 725 12.99 17.44 4.06
CA ASN A 725 14.25 18.04 4.47
C ASN A 725 15.11 16.93 5.10
N ASP A 726 16.41 17.14 5.15
CA ASP A 726 17.35 16.29 5.90
C ASP A 726 17.21 14.81 5.53
N PHE A 727 17.14 14.52 4.23
CA PHE A 727 16.98 13.16 3.74
C PHE A 727 18.21 12.30 4.03
N HIS A 728 19.40 12.92 4.10
CA HIS A 728 20.67 12.29 4.50
C HIS A 728 20.95 10.94 3.83
N GLY A 729 20.68 10.85 2.52
CA GLY A 729 20.97 9.67 1.72
C GLY A 729 20.16 8.42 2.07
N LYS A 730 19.05 8.52 2.83
CA LYS A 730 18.27 7.39 3.35
C LYS A 730 17.34 6.77 2.30
N VAL A 731 17.91 6.32 1.18
CA VAL A 731 17.17 5.66 0.09
C VAL A 731 16.75 4.22 0.43
N GLU A 732 17.48 3.55 1.34
CA GLU A 732 17.22 2.16 1.73
C GLU A 732 16.06 2.04 2.73
N ALA A 733 15.23 1.03 2.51
CA ALA A 733 14.18 0.66 3.47
C ALA A 733 14.77 -0.13 4.64
N GLY A 734 14.21 0.05 5.84
CA GLY A 734 14.63 -0.69 7.04
C GLY A 734 14.03 -0.07 8.29
N TYR A 735 14.88 0.40 9.20
CA TYR A 735 14.40 1.25 10.30
C TYR A 735 13.75 2.53 9.72
N GLU A 736 14.34 3.14 8.69
CA GLU A 736 13.76 4.29 7.99
C GLU A 736 12.78 3.88 6.88
N ALA A 737 12.01 4.86 6.39
CA ALA A 737 11.00 4.63 5.36
C ALA A 737 11.62 4.17 4.01
N GLY A 738 12.80 4.69 3.65
CA GLY A 738 13.40 4.49 2.35
C GLY A 738 12.72 5.29 1.24
N ALA A 739 13.43 5.46 0.12
CA ALA A 739 12.96 6.25 -1.02
C ALA A 739 11.71 5.66 -1.68
N ALA A 740 11.59 4.33 -1.72
CA ALA A 740 10.45 3.67 -2.38
C ALA A 740 9.12 3.94 -1.66
N LYS A 741 9.11 3.86 -0.32
CA LYS A 741 7.93 4.19 0.49
C LYS A 741 7.63 5.69 0.45
N LEU A 742 8.66 6.54 0.52
CA LEU A 742 8.49 7.98 0.39
C LEU A 742 7.91 8.37 -0.96
N MET A 743 8.35 7.74 -2.06
CA MET A 743 7.77 7.95 -3.39
C MET A 743 6.29 7.54 -3.43
N GLY A 744 5.94 6.42 -2.81
CA GLY A 744 4.55 6.01 -2.64
C GLY A 744 3.70 7.07 -1.92
N ALA A 745 4.23 7.65 -0.84
CA ALA A 745 3.58 8.74 -0.10
C ALA A 745 3.41 10.00 -0.97
N ILE A 746 4.46 10.40 -1.69
CA ILE A 746 4.44 11.55 -2.60
C ILE A 746 3.37 11.34 -3.69
N LYS A 747 3.31 10.15 -4.32
CA LYS A 747 2.30 9.80 -5.31
C LYS A 747 0.89 9.85 -4.71
N HIS A 748 0.70 9.33 -3.49
CA HIS A 748 -0.59 9.37 -2.79
C HIS A 748 -1.08 10.79 -2.54
N TYR A 749 -0.28 11.68 -1.96
CA TYR A 749 -0.74 13.04 -1.68
C TYR A 749 -0.87 13.90 -2.95
N ARG A 750 -0.06 13.62 -3.98
CA ARG A 750 -0.15 14.29 -5.28
C ARG A 750 -1.38 13.86 -6.09
N SER A 751 -1.87 12.62 -5.95
CA SER A 751 -3.02 12.14 -6.73
C SER A 751 -4.31 12.90 -6.45
N ALA A 752 -4.44 13.47 -5.24
CA ALA A 752 -5.56 14.33 -4.88
C ALA A 752 -5.55 15.68 -5.62
N ASN A 753 -4.37 16.16 -6.05
CA ASN A 753 -4.22 17.48 -6.66
C ASN A 753 -3.08 17.55 -7.70
N PRO A 754 -3.09 16.69 -8.75
CA PRO A 754 -1.91 16.44 -9.58
C PRO A 754 -1.42 17.66 -10.37
N LYS A 755 -2.29 18.66 -10.60
CA LYS A 755 -1.99 19.88 -11.36
C LYS A 755 -1.63 21.08 -10.47
N ALA A 756 -1.70 20.93 -9.15
CA ALA A 756 -1.42 22.00 -8.19
C ALA A 756 -0.78 21.46 -6.90
N THR A 757 0.12 20.49 -7.03
CA THR A 757 1.03 20.07 -5.97
C THR A 757 2.46 20.41 -6.35
N ILE A 758 3.11 21.23 -5.54
CA ILE A 758 4.54 21.56 -5.62
C ILE A 758 5.27 20.68 -4.61
N LEU A 759 6.42 20.13 -4.97
CA LEU A 759 7.29 19.38 -4.06
C LEU A 759 8.64 20.11 -3.94
N VAL A 760 9.09 20.42 -2.73
CA VAL A 760 10.38 21.09 -2.47
C VAL A 760 11.19 20.37 -1.40
N ASP A 761 12.50 20.61 -1.35
CA ASP A 761 13.39 20.05 -0.32
C ASP A 761 14.09 21.15 0.48
N GLY A 762 14.11 21.03 1.81
CA GLY A 762 14.74 21.97 2.73
C GLY A 762 16.27 21.88 2.80
N GLY A 763 16.93 21.01 2.04
CA GLY A 763 18.39 20.82 2.07
C GLY A 763 18.82 19.59 2.87
N ASP A 764 20.12 19.29 2.85
CA ASP A 764 20.77 18.14 3.48
C ASP A 764 20.27 16.78 2.98
N SER A 765 20.26 16.62 1.65
CA SER A 765 19.66 15.44 1.03
C SER A 765 20.64 14.29 0.77
N TYR A 766 21.91 14.61 0.52
CA TYR A 766 22.79 13.70 -0.23
C TYR A 766 23.71 12.83 0.61
N GLN A 767 24.42 13.38 1.59
CA GLN A 767 25.39 12.61 2.39
C GLN A 767 24.70 11.79 3.49
N GLY A 768 25.39 10.84 4.11
CA GLY A 768 24.92 10.19 5.35
C GLY A 768 24.69 8.67 5.30
N THR A 769 24.78 8.07 4.11
CA THR A 769 24.73 6.61 3.91
C THR A 769 25.82 6.13 2.96
N PRO A 770 26.34 4.90 3.13
CA PRO A 770 27.29 4.33 2.17
C PRO A 770 26.71 4.25 0.76
N ILE A 771 25.42 3.89 0.62
CA ILE A 771 24.75 3.81 -0.69
C ILE A 771 24.80 5.12 -1.47
N SER A 772 24.64 6.25 -0.78
CA SER A 772 24.72 7.56 -1.42
C SER A 772 26.16 8.02 -1.60
N SER A 773 26.97 7.99 -0.52
CA SER A 773 28.33 8.54 -0.51
C SER A 773 29.29 7.80 -1.45
N LEU A 774 29.19 6.47 -1.57
CA LEU A 774 30.06 5.69 -2.47
C LEU A 774 29.64 5.74 -3.94
N ASN A 775 28.41 6.19 -4.20
CA ASN A 775 27.87 6.34 -5.56
C ASN A 775 27.74 7.82 -5.97
N ASN A 776 28.47 8.73 -5.30
CA ASN A 776 28.49 10.17 -5.61
C ASN A 776 27.07 10.76 -5.67
N ALA A 777 26.25 10.48 -4.65
CA ALA A 777 24.86 10.91 -4.50
C ALA A 777 23.86 10.44 -5.58
N LYS A 778 24.29 9.62 -6.54
CA LYS A 778 23.47 9.23 -7.69
C LYS A 778 22.11 8.59 -7.31
N PRO A 779 22.01 7.68 -6.32
CA PRO A 779 20.72 7.10 -5.95
C PRO A 779 19.71 8.14 -5.43
N VAL A 780 20.20 9.15 -4.69
CA VAL A 780 19.36 10.24 -4.19
C VAL A 780 18.90 11.15 -5.33
N ILE A 781 19.83 11.52 -6.22
CA ILE A 781 19.51 12.35 -7.41
C ILE A 781 18.47 11.66 -8.29
N GLU A 782 18.63 10.36 -8.57
CA GLU A 782 17.68 9.58 -9.36
C GLU A 782 16.28 9.56 -8.71
N PHE A 783 16.21 9.31 -7.40
CA PHE A 783 14.95 9.38 -6.66
C PHE A 783 14.31 10.77 -6.72
N MET A 784 15.05 11.84 -6.43
CA MET A 784 14.49 13.20 -6.39
C MET A 784 14.06 13.68 -7.78
N ASN A 785 14.78 13.31 -8.84
CA ASN A 785 14.38 13.59 -10.21
C ASN A 785 13.07 12.89 -10.57
N GLU A 786 12.93 11.61 -10.22
CA GLU A 786 11.70 10.84 -10.46
C GLU A 786 10.53 11.36 -9.61
N ALA A 787 10.81 11.77 -8.37
CA ALA A 787 9.82 12.41 -7.49
C ALA A 787 9.36 13.79 -7.99
N ARG A 788 10.08 14.40 -8.95
CA ARG A 788 9.80 15.72 -9.55
C ARG A 788 9.77 16.84 -8.53
N TYR A 789 10.83 16.94 -7.73
CA TYR A 789 11.07 18.13 -6.93
C TYR A 789 11.12 19.37 -7.83
N SER A 790 10.65 20.51 -7.30
CA SER A 790 10.59 21.79 -8.00
C SER A 790 11.79 22.67 -7.70
N ALA A 791 12.32 22.57 -6.47
CA ALA A 791 13.51 23.26 -5.98
C ALA A 791 14.03 22.58 -4.69
N GLN A 792 15.28 22.86 -4.35
CA GLN A 792 15.91 22.48 -3.08
C GLN A 792 16.64 23.69 -2.48
N ALA A 793 16.60 23.89 -1.17
CA ALA A 793 17.48 24.84 -0.48
C ALA A 793 18.89 24.25 -0.31
N VAL A 794 19.92 25.08 -0.34
CA VAL A 794 21.28 24.64 0.01
C VAL A 794 21.38 24.50 1.53
N GLY A 795 21.56 23.29 2.03
CA GLY A 795 21.89 22.98 3.42
C GLY A 795 23.40 22.94 3.68
N ASN A 796 23.79 22.79 4.94
CA ASN A 796 25.19 22.81 5.32
C ASN A 796 25.94 21.56 4.81
N HIS A 797 25.25 20.42 4.73
CA HIS A 797 25.84 19.15 4.28
C HIS A 797 25.95 19.03 2.75
N GLU A 798 25.36 19.95 1.99
CA GLU A 798 25.64 20.09 0.55
C GLU A 798 27.10 20.50 0.27
N PHE A 799 27.80 21.08 1.26
CA PHE A 799 29.20 21.49 1.15
C PHE A 799 30.20 20.42 1.62
N ASP A 800 29.76 19.27 2.12
CA ASP A 800 30.66 18.25 2.70
C ASP A 800 31.70 17.72 1.72
N TRP A 801 31.40 17.74 0.42
CA TRP A 801 32.31 17.32 -0.65
C TRP A 801 32.93 18.49 -1.42
N GLY A 802 32.76 19.72 -0.92
CA GLY A 802 33.24 20.95 -1.56
C GLY A 802 32.31 21.50 -2.64
N ILE A 803 32.54 22.77 -3.01
CA ILE A 803 31.68 23.54 -3.92
C ILE A 803 31.63 22.94 -5.34
N ASP A 804 32.72 22.34 -5.82
CA ASP A 804 32.75 21.75 -7.17
C ASP A 804 31.86 20.51 -7.28
N GLU A 805 31.79 19.71 -6.21
CA GLU A 805 30.89 18.56 -6.17
C GLU A 805 29.44 19.01 -6.02
N LEU A 806 29.18 20.05 -5.23
CA LEU A 806 27.87 20.69 -5.15
C LEU A 806 27.39 21.18 -6.53
N LYS A 807 28.26 21.87 -7.29
CA LYS A 807 27.99 22.28 -8.68
C LYS A 807 27.68 21.07 -9.56
N ARG A 808 28.43 19.97 -9.41
CA ARG A 808 28.18 18.72 -10.16
C ARG A 808 26.81 18.16 -9.82
N ILE A 809 26.43 18.06 -8.55
CA ILE A 809 25.13 17.53 -8.12
C ILE A 809 24.00 18.42 -8.68
N ASN A 810 24.08 19.74 -8.51
CA ASN A 810 23.11 20.70 -9.03
C ASN A 810 22.95 20.61 -10.56
N SER A 811 24.01 20.24 -11.29
CA SER A 811 23.93 20.02 -12.75
C SER A 811 23.21 18.72 -13.16
N LYS A 812 22.98 17.80 -12.23
CA LYS A 812 22.36 16.48 -12.47
C LYS A 812 20.91 16.39 -11.99
N THR A 813 20.44 17.35 -11.20
CA THR A 813 19.04 17.45 -10.78
C THR A 813 18.20 18.11 -11.88
N TYR A 814 16.93 17.73 -12.00
CA TYR A 814 15.95 18.36 -12.91
C TYR A 814 15.34 19.64 -12.34
N PHE A 815 15.73 19.98 -11.11
CA PHE A 815 15.35 21.17 -10.37
C PHE A 815 16.60 21.90 -9.89
N PRO A 816 16.54 23.23 -9.70
CA PRO A 816 17.68 23.98 -9.20
C PRO A 816 17.79 23.88 -7.68
N MET A 817 19.02 23.90 -7.20
CA MET A 817 19.33 24.33 -5.84
C MET A 817 19.24 25.85 -5.73
N LEU A 818 18.69 26.34 -4.62
CA LEU A 818 18.42 27.74 -4.37
C LEU A 818 19.13 28.25 -3.11
N ALA A 819 19.76 29.42 -3.22
CA ALA A 819 20.28 30.18 -2.08
C ALA A 819 20.35 31.67 -2.41
N ALA A 820 19.68 32.49 -1.61
CA ALA A 820 19.56 33.93 -1.81
C ALA A 820 20.45 34.75 -0.86
N ASN A 821 21.16 34.08 0.05
CA ASN A 821 21.94 34.70 1.11
C ASN A 821 23.40 34.22 1.18
N ILE A 822 23.88 33.48 0.17
CA ILE A 822 25.28 33.07 0.05
C ILE A 822 26.00 34.04 -0.89
N VAL A 823 27.01 34.73 -0.37
CA VAL A 823 27.82 35.69 -1.13
C VAL A 823 29.29 35.27 -1.12
N ASP A 824 30.02 35.69 -2.14
CA ASP A 824 31.47 35.64 -2.16
C ASP A 824 32.04 36.68 -1.17
N LYS A 825 32.98 36.28 -0.31
CA LYS A 825 33.52 37.12 0.77
C LYS A 825 34.26 38.35 0.26
N ASP A 826 34.96 38.22 -0.86
CA ASP A 826 35.83 39.27 -1.36
C ASP A 826 35.03 40.36 -2.10
N THR A 827 33.99 39.95 -2.81
CA THR A 827 33.16 40.84 -3.63
C THR A 827 31.86 41.28 -2.94
N GLY A 828 31.34 40.49 -2.00
CA GLY A 828 30.01 40.64 -1.43
C GLY A 828 28.87 40.39 -2.42
N GLU A 829 29.18 39.87 -3.61
CA GLU A 829 28.19 39.53 -4.64
C GLU A 829 27.63 38.12 -4.41
N LEU A 830 26.39 37.88 -4.86
CA LEU A 830 25.82 36.53 -4.81
C LEU A 830 26.65 35.56 -5.64
N VAL A 831 26.81 34.35 -5.12
CA VAL A 831 27.42 33.25 -5.87
C VAL A 831 26.63 32.92 -7.15
N ASP A 832 27.34 32.52 -8.20
CA ASP A 832 26.77 32.30 -9.54
C ASP A 832 26.31 30.85 -9.81
N TRP A 833 26.72 29.91 -8.96
CA TRP A 833 26.49 28.47 -9.13
C TRP A 833 25.15 27.97 -8.56
N VAL A 834 24.42 28.82 -7.84
CA VAL A 834 23.04 28.60 -7.41
C VAL A 834 22.18 29.82 -7.73
N LYS A 835 20.86 29.60 -7.83
CA LYS A 835 19.92 30.70 -8.08
C LYS A 835 19.37 31.22 -6.75
N PRO A 836 19.14 32.53 -6.59
CA PRO A 836 18.46 33.04 -5.40
C PRO A 836 16.97 32.68 -5.40
N THR A 837 16.36 32.60 -6.59
CA THR A 837 14.92 32.38 -6.75
C THR A 837 14.58 31.55 -7.98
N GLN A 838 13.37 31.00 -7.97
CA GLN A 838 12.74 30.35 -9.12
C GLN A 838 11.26 30.75 -9.20
N ILE A 839 10.73 30.89 -10.42
CA ILE A 839 9.30 31.10 -10.64
C ILE A 839 8.76 29.87 -11.37
N ILE A 840 7.70 29.27 -10.83
CA ILE A 840 7.00 28.13 -11.43
C ILE A 840 5.50 28.41 -11.58
N PRO A 841 4.84 27.89 -12.62
CA PRO A 841 3.40 27.92 -12.72
C PRO A 841 2.79 26.80 -11.86
N ALA A 842 1.80 27.12 -11.02
CA ALA A 842 1.01 26.12 -10.30
C ALA A 842 -0.43 26.61 -10.13
N ALA A 843 -1.40 25.74 -10.41
CA ALA A 843 -2.83 26.06 -10.25
C ALA A 843 -3.31 27.33 -11.02
N GLY A 844 -2.61 27.72 -12.09
CA GLY A 844 -2.88 28.96 -12.84
C GLY A 844 -2.28 30.24 -12.23
N TYR A 845 -1.42 30.11 -11.22
CA TYR A 845 -0.71 31.20 -10.54
C TYR A 845 0.80 31.13 -10.77
N LYS A 846 1.46 32.29 -10.69
CA LYS A 846 2.93 32.36 -10.64
C LYS A 846 3.39 32.23 -9.21
N VAL A 847 4.07 31.13 -8.91
CA VAL A 847 4.65 30.85 -7.60
C VAL A 847 6.14 31.14 -7.63
N GLY A 848 6.61 32.00 -6.73
CA GLY A 848 8.02 32.29 -6.52
C GLY A 848 8.57 31.49 -5.35
N LEU A 849 9.72 30.87 -5.54
CA LEU A 849 10.49 30.16 -4.52
C LEU A 849 11.77 30.95 -4.25
N ILE A 850 12.07 31.21 -2.97
CA ILE A 850 13.32 31.84 -2.51
C ILE A 850 14.10 30.77 -1.74
N GLY A 851 15.37 30.57 -2.08
CA GLY A 851 16.25 29.66 -1.33
C GLY A 851 16.97 30.37 -0.20
N ILE A 852 17.12 29.74 0.97
CA ILE A 852 17.89 30.29 2.09
C ILE A 852 18.72 29.19 2.76
N ALA A 853 20.02 29.44 2.92
CA ALA A 853 20.91 28.61 3.73
C ALA A 853 21.02 29.21 5.14
N THR A 854 21.19 28.39 6.17
CA THR A 854 21.41 28.91 7.53
C THR A 854 22.82 29.51 7.66
N PRO A 855 23.00 30.69 8.27
CA PRO A 855 24.29 31.23 8.68
C PRO A 855 25.07 30.30 9.63
N ASP A 856 24.40 29.39 10.34
CA ASP A 856 25.08 28.40 11.21
C ASP A 856 26.03 27.48 10.43
N THR A 857 25.90 27.42 9.09
CA THR A 857 26.80 26.69 8.17
C THR A 857 28.28 27.02 8.40
N GLU A 858 28.62 28.27 8.78
CA GLU A 858 30.00 28.67 9.10
C GLU A 858 30.62 27.84 10.23
N SER A 859 29.79 27.28 11.12
CA SER A 859 30.22 26.52 12.29
C SER A 859 29.97 25.02 12.17
N THR A 860 29.14 24.58 11.22
CA THR A 860 28.69 23.18 11.06
C THR A 860 29.28 22.49 9.84
N THR A 861 29.94 23.23 8.95
CA THR A 861 30.66 22.71 7.78
C THR A 861 32.17 22.90 7.93
N MET A 862 32.95 22.11 7.20
CA MET A 862 34.41 22.26 7.14
C MET A 862 34.80 23.67 6.65
N PRO A 863 35.57 24.46 7.43
CA PRO A 863 35.90 25.84 7.08
C PRO A 863 36.54 26.00 5.70
N SER A 864 37.42 25.08 5.29
CA SER A 864 38.06 25.10 3.97
C SER A 864 37.06 24.91 2.81
N ASN A 865 35.96 24.19 3.00
CA ASN A 865 34.94 23.98 1.95
C ASN A 865 34.10 25.24 1.68
N ILE A 866 34.10 26.21 2.59
CA ILE A 866 33.31 27.44 2.52
C ILE A 866 34.18 28.70 2.75
N ALA A 867 35.50 28.58 2.61
CA ALA A 867 36.44 29.63 3.00
C ALA A 867 36.15 30.97 2.31
N GLU A 868 35.69 30.91 1.05
CA GLU A 868 35.37 32.04 0.17
C GLU A 868 33.93 32.56 0.34
N LEU A 869 33.10 31.95 1.19
CA LEU A 869 31.65 32.22 1.25
C LEU A 869 31.20 32.85 2.57
N ASP A 870 30.38 33.90 2.51
CA ASP A 870 29.69 34.49 3.65
C ASP A 870 28.18 34.23 3.56
N PHE A 871 27.54 34.02 4.71
CA PHE A 871 26.13 33.68 4.84
C PHE A 871 25.37 34.84 5.48
N THR A 872 24.80 35.69 4.62
CA THR A 872 24.10 36.91 5.04
C THR A 872 22.76 36.64 5.74
N ASP A 873 22.26 37.66 6.44
CA ASP A 873 20.99 37.58 7.20
C ASP A 873 19.81 37.08 6.35
N PRO A 874 19.17 35.96 6.75
CA PRO A 874 18.04 35.37 6.04
C PRO A 874 16.88 36.33 5.80
N ALA A 875 16.47 37.10 6.81
CA ALA A 875 15.30 37.97 6.72
C ALA A 875 15.53 39.13 5.75
N ILE A 876 16.74 39.69 5.70
CA ILE A 876 17.13 40.73 4.74
C ILE A 876 17.08 40.17 3.31
N ALA A 877 17.65 39.00 3.07
CA ALA A 877 17.62 38.35 1.76
C ALA A 877 16.19 38.05 1.29
N ILE A 878 15.35 37.46 2.16
CA ILE A 878 13.94 37.16 1.87
C ILE A 878 13.18 38.43 1.50
N LYS A 879 13.35 39.53 2.24
CA LYS A 879 12.69 40.83 1.95
C LYS A 879 13.09 41.37 0.59
N LYS A 880 14.38 41.33 0.25
CA LYS A 880 14.91 41.77 -1.05
C LYS A 880 14.26 40.98 -2.18
N TYR A 881 14.33 39.65 -2.14
CA TYR A 881 13.86 38.80 -3.23
C TYR A 881 12.35 38.69 -3.32
N THR A 882 11.63 38.79 -2.19
CA THR A 882 10.16 38.94 -2.19
C THR A 882 9.77 40.19 -2.99
N LYS A 883 10.40 41.34 -2.75
CA LYS A 883 10.12 42.57 -3.51
C LYS A 883 10.41 42.42 -5.00
N GLU A 884 11.48 41.73 -5.38
CA GLU A 884 11.81 41.46 -6.78
C GLU A 884 10.81 40.52 -7.46
N LEU A 885 10.38 39.45 -6.79
CA LEU A 885 9.39 38.51 -7.30
C LEU A 885 8.03 39.20 -7.48
N ARG A 886 7.60 40.02 -6.51
CA ARG A 886 6.37 40.81 -6.63
C ARG A 886 6.40 41.77 -7.83
N LYS A 887 7.54 42.42 -8.10
CA LYS A 887 7.72 43.25 -9.32
C LYS A 887 7.58 42.45 -10.62
N LYS A 888 7.88 41.15 -10.61
CA LYS A 888 7.70 40.23 -11.75
C LYS A 888 6.27 39.66 -11.87
N GLY A 889 5.35 40.13 -11.02
CA GLY A 889 3.95 39.71 -11.01
C GLY A 889 3.75 38.31 -10.42
N VAL A 890 4.58 37.91 -9.45
CA VAL A 890 4.40 36.66 -8.69
C VAL A 890 3.26 36.80 -7.69
N ASP A 891 2.34 35.83 -7.69
CA ASP A 891 1.12 35.82 -6.87
C ASP A 891 1.37 35.25 -5.47
N MET A 892 2.26 34.26 -5.34
CA MET A 892 2.58 33.57 -4.09
C MET A 892 4.09 33.42 -3.95
N VAL A 893 4.64 33.71 -2.77
CA VAL A 893 6.09 33.64 -2.51
C VAL A 893 6.33 32.68 -1.36
N PHE A 894 7.01 31.56 -1.63
CA PHE A 894 7.43 30.61 -0.62
C PHE A 894 8.93 30.70 -0.40
N VAL A 895 9.35 30.47 0.84
CA VAL A 895 10.75 30.35 1.21
C VAL A 895 11.04 28.86 1.41
N VAL A 896 11.96 28.33 0.61
CA VAL A 896 12.52 26.98 0.78
C VAL A 896 13.85 27.18 1.49
N SER A 897 13.98 26.71 2.72
CA SER A 897 15.14 27.03 3.55
C SER A 897 15.68 25.87 4.34
N HIS A 898 16.96 25.98 4.67
CA HIS A 898 17.63 25.11 5.63
C HIS A 898 17.76 25.79 6.99
N LEU A 899 16.70 26.45 7.46
CA LEU A 899 16.67 27.13 8.76
C LEU A 899 16.11 26.21 9.85
N PRO A 900 16.78 26.06 11.00
CA PRO A 900 16.32 25.22 12.11
C PRO A 900 15.10 25.79 12.85
N GLY A 901 14.06 24.97 13.03
CA GLY A 901 13.00 25.20 13.99
C GLY A 901 13.01 24.17 15.13
N THR A 902 12.24 24.35 16.20
CA THR A 902 12.03 23.31 17.20
C THR A 902 10.65 23.45 17.80
N THR A 903 10.02 22.32 18.10
CA THR A 903 8.71 22.26 18.78
C THR A 903 8.89 21.64 20.14
N ASN A 904 8.44 22.32 21.19
CA ASN A 904 8.21 21.68 22.47
C ASN A 904 6.92 20.85 22.37
N TYR A 905 7.02 19.52 22.39
CA TYR A 905 5.87 18.63 22.18
C TYR A 905 4.85 18.66 23.33
N ASP A 906 5.24 19.08 24.54
CA ASP A 906 4.32 19.17 25.68
C ASP A 906 3.45 20.43 25.62
N THR A 907 4.02 21.54 25.13
CA THR A 907 3.34 22.85 25.10
C THR A 907 2.88 23.28 23.71
N GLY A 908 3.40 22.64 22.65
CA GLY A 908 3.21 23.04 21.25
C GLY A 908 3.97 24.32 20.86
N GLN A 909 4.78 24.89 21.76
CA GLN A 909 5.51 26.13 21.48
C GLN A 909 6.66 25.89 20.49
N VAL A 910 6.77 26.77 19.49
CA VAL A 910 7.84 26.73 18.49
C VAL A 910 8.91 27.81 18.75
N SER A 911 10.18 27.50 18.46
CA SER A 911 11.33 28.40 18.54
C SER A 911 12.40 28.06 17.48
N GLY A 912 13.49 28.82 17.43
CA GLY A 912 14.61 28.60 16.50
C GLY A 912 14.73 29.66 15.41
N GLU A 913 15.77 29.59 14.60
CA GLU A 913 16.08 30.55 13.54
C GLU A 913 14.95 30.65 12.50
N LEU A 914 14.31 29.53 12.18
CA LEU A 914 13.12 29.47 11.32
C LEU A 914 12.01 30.39 11.85
N VAL A 915 11.73 30.34 13.16
CA VAL A 915 10.69 31.11 13.82
C VAL A 915 11.07 32.60 13.92
N GLU A 916 12.32 32.91 14.27
CA GLU A 916 12.79 34.29 14.35
C GLU A 916 12.84 34.97 12.97
N THR A 917 13.16 34.22 11.92
CA THR A 917 13.07 34.71 10.54
C THR A 917 11.62 34.94 10.13
N ALA A 918 10.73 33.99 10.41
CA ALA A 918 9.30 34.09 10.09
C ALA A 918 8.62 35.31 10.75
N LYS A 919 9.05 35.71 11.97
CA LYS A 919 8.55 36.92 12.64
C LYS A 919 8.87 38.21 11.88
N GLN A 920 9.90 38.21 11.05
CA GLN A 920 10.43 39.41 10.42
C GLN A 920 10.02 39.58 8.96
N VAL A 921 9.40 38.57 8.34
CA VAL A 921 9.08 38.56 6.90
C VAL A 921 7.56 38.40 6.68
N GLU A 922 7.13 38.77 5.47
CA GLU A 922 5.75 38.60 5.01
C GLU A 922 5.77 37.84 3.68
N VAL A 923 5.54 36.53 3.76
CA VAL A 923 5.56 35.60 2.64
C VAL A 923 4.36 34.67 2.71
N THR A 924 4.16 33.84 1.68
CA THR A 924 3.04 32.91 1.63
C THR A 924 3.25 31.69 2.54
N GLY A 925 4.48 31.23 2.72
CA GLY A 925 4.85 30.15 3.63
C GLY A 925 6.35 29.86 3.64
N ILE A 926 6.84 29.17 4.66
CA ILE A 926 8.27 28.89 4.88
C ILE A 926 8.48 27.41 5.18
N ILE A 927 9.38 26.78 4.44
CA ILE A 927 9.83 25.40 4.66
C ILE A 927 11.19 25.46 5.35
N GLY A 928 11.34 24.76 6.47
CA GLY A 928 12.58 24.65 7.25
C GLY A 928 13.36 23.35 7.02
N GLY A 929 14.43 23.18 7.79
CA GLY A 929 15.31 22.00 7.82
C GLY A 929 16.34 22.12 8.94
N HIS A 930 17.44 21.36 8.88
CA HIS A 930 18.61 21.44 9.77
C HIS A 930 18.41 20.81 11.17
N SER A 931 17.30 21.11 11.84
CA SER A 931 17.12 20.72 13.25
C SER A 931 16.73 19.25 13.43
N HIS A 932 16.20 18.62 12.37
CA HIS A 932 15.62 17.29 12.38
C HIS A 932 14.34 17.15 13.21
N HIS A 933 13.57 18.23 13.37
CA HIS A 933 12.35 18.24 14.16
C HIS A 933 11.11 18.39 13.28
N THR A 934 9.96 17.95 13.82
CA THR A 934 8.67 18.27 13.23
C THR A 934 8.27 19.65 13.73
N VAL A 935 8.06 20.59 12.82
CA VAL A 935 7.61 21.95 13.14
C VAL A 935 6.41 22.26 12.26
N THR A 936 5.29 22.65 12.86
CA THR A 936 4.09 23.12 12.16
C THR A 936 3.47 24.25 12.95
N ALA A 937 3.49 25.48 12.42
CA ALA A 937 2.94 26.64 13.11
C ALA A 937 2.58 27.77 12.14
N ILE A 938 1.84 28.76 12.64
CA ILE A 938 1.68 30.04 11.95
C ILE A 938 2.38 31.11 12.78
N VAL A 939 3.37 31.75 12.18
CA VAL A 939 4.22 32.76 12.84
C VAL A 939 4.11 34.06 12.06
N ASN A 940 3.56 35.10 12.70
CA ASN A 940 3.32 36.40 12.07
C ASN A 940 2.53 36.29 10.74
N GLY A 941 1.51 35.42 10.71
CA GLY A 941 0.72 35.13 9.51
C GLY A 941 1.39 34.24 8.46
N ASN A 942 2.65 33.83 8.66
CA ASN A 942 3.35 32.90 7.78
C ASN A 942 3.16 31.46 8.26
N PRO A 943 2.53 30.57 7.47
CA PRO A 943 2.54 29.13 7.72
C PRO A 943 3.98 28.59 7.57
N ILE A 944 4.46 27.87 8.58
CA ILE A 944 5.80 27.25 8.59
C ILE A 944 5.70 25.73 8.76
N VAL A 945 6.56 24.99 8.05
CA VAL A 945 6.68 23.53 8.16
C VAL A 945 8.13 23.03 8.12
N GLU A 946 8.46 22.06 8.96
CA GLU A 946 9.68 21.24 8.90
C GLU A 946 9.26 19.77 9.08
N ALA A 947 9.71 18.88 8.18
CA ALA A 947 9.24 17.51 8.03
C ALA A 947 10.19 16.49 8.69
N TYR A 948 10.61 16.76 9.93
CA TYR A 948 11.49 15.90 10.70
C TYR A 948 12.81 15.59 9.96
N LYS A 949 13.09 14.34 9.59
CA LYS A 949 14.29 13.92 8.84
C LYS A 949 14.12 12.57 8.16
N HIS A 950 15.07 12.19 7.29
CA HIS A 950 15.26 10.84 6.73
C HIS A 950 14.04 10.32 5.94
N GLY A 951 13.22 11.22 5.39
CA GLY A 951 11.97 10.85 4.72
C GLY A 951 10.93 10.21 5.66
N ARG A 952 11.04 10.43 6.98
CA ARG A 952 10.09 9.89 7.96
C ARG A 952 8.74 10.57 7.89
N GLU A 953 8.71 11.83 7.48
CA GLU A 953 7.51 12.64 7.33
C GLU A 953 7.53 13.42 6.02
N LEU A 954 6.35 13.93 5.63
CA LEU A 954 6.16 14.80 4.48
C LEU A 954 5.38 16.04 4.94
N GLY A 955 6.03 17.20 4.92
CA GLY A 955 5.41 18.47 5.28
C GLY A 955 4.41 18.91 4.22
N ASN A 956 3.32 19.58 4.60
CA ASN A 956 2.31 20.08 3.68
C ASN A 956 1.80 21.47 4.11
N LEU A 957 2.00 22.47 3.24
CA LEU A 957 1.32 23.76 3.30
C LEU A 957 0.19 23.79 2.25
N ARG A 958 -1.05 23.89 2.72
CA ARG A 958 -2.25 23.86 1.86
C ARG A 958 -2.94 25.22 1.79
N TYR A 959 -3.40 25.57 0.60
CA TYR A 959 -4.10 26.82 0.33
C TYR A 959 -5.36 26.59 -0.51
N PHE A 960 -6.38 27.41 -0.27
CA PHE A 960 -7.60 27.45 -1.06
C PHE A 960 -7.74 28.84 -1.68
N ILE A 961 -7.65 28.90 -3.01
CA ILE A 961 -7.64 30.16 -3.74
C ILE A 961 -9.00 30.36 -4.40
N ASN A 962 -9.72 31.42 -4.03
CA ASN A 962 -10.99 31.75 -4.65
C ASN A 962 -10.76 32.11 -6.13
N LYS A 963 -11.34 31.34 -7.05
CA LYS A 963 -11.10 31.47 -8.49
C LYS A 963 -11.52 32.84 -9.04
N LYS A 964 -12.53 33.47 -8.42
CA LYS A 964 -13.11 34.77 -8.84
C LYS A 964 -12.40 35.96 -8.17
N THR A 965 -12.31 35.97 -6.85
CA THR A 965 -11.75 37.12 -6.11
C THR A 965 -10.23 37.08 -6.00
N LYS A 966 -9.62 35.93 -6.29
CA LYS A 966 -8.19 35.65 -6.08
C LYS A 966 -7.74 35.72 -4.61
N LYS A 967 -8.68 35.83 -3.67
CA LYS A 967 -8.37 35.75 -2.22
C LYS A 967 -7.82 34.35 -1.91
N ILE A 968 -6.70 34.32 -1.21
CA ILE A 968 -6.01 33.10 -0.79
C ILE A 968 -6.37 32.85 0.66
N TYR A 969 -6.82 31.64 0.95
CA TYR A 969 -7.05 31.16 2.31
C TYR A 969 -5.98 30.13 2.66
N SER A 970 -5.28 30.33 3.77
CA SER A 970 -4.25 29.40 4.25
C SER A 970 -4.87 28.36 5.18
N ALA A 971 -4.53 27.09 4.99
CA ALA A 971 -4.83 26.06 5.97
C ALA A 971 -3.70 25.96 7.00
N MET A 972 -4.01 25.40 8.17
CA MET A 972 -3.00 25.04 9.17
C MET A 972 -1.95 24.09 8.56
N PRO A 973 -0.64 24.34 8.75
CA PRO A 973 0.41 23.42 8.31
C PRO A 973 0.23 22.01 8.86
N MET A 974 0.62 21.02 8.07
CA MET A 974 0.52 19.60 8.42
C MET A 974 1.86 18.90 8.18
N SER A 975 2.12 17.84 8.94
CA SER A 975 3.17 16.87 8.66
C SER A 975 2.57 15.48 8.60
N HIS A 976 2.84 14.76 7.51
CA HIS A 976 2.29 13.43 7.24
C HIS A 976 3.32 12.35 7.55
N PRO A 977 3.08 11.45 8.52
CA PRO A 977 4.05 10.41 8.84
C PRO A 977 4.13 9.38 7.71
N VAL A 978 5.32 9.18 7.15
CA VAL A 978 5.59 8.20 6.10
C VAL A 978 6.08 6.88 6.71
N ARG A 979 7.05 6.98 7.61
CA ARG A 979 7.69 5.81 8.22
C ARG A 979 6.69 4.98 9.03
N LYS A 980 6.03 5.63 9.98
CA LYS A 980 4.96 5.06 10.82
C LYS A 980 3.59 5.51 10.31
N SER A 981 3.42 5.51 8.99
CA SER A 981 2.16 5.89 8.36
C SER A 981 1.00 5.09 8.92
N VAL A 982 -0.13 5.78 9.14
CA VAL A 982 -1.40 5.16 9.53
C VAL A 982 -2.13 4.56 8.32
N ILE A 983 -1.79 5.02 7.10
CA ILE A 983 -2.27 4.46 5.84
C ILE A 983 -1.28 3.41 5.31
N LYS A 984 -1.78 2.37 4.62
CA LYS A 984 -0.95 1.40 3.90
C LYS A 984 -0.37 2.08 2.66
N ILE A 985 0.87 2.55 2.75
CA ILE A 985 1.59 3.17 1.62
C ILE A 985 2.23 2.06 0.80
N LYS A 986 1.80 1.90 -0.46
CA LYS A 986 2.45 1.01 -1.42
C LYS A 986 3.82 1.60 -1.79
N GLU A 987 4.87 0.79 -1.67
CA GLU A 987 6.20 1.16 -2.14
C GLU A 987 6.21 1.32 -3.66
N ASP A 988 6.96 2.30 -4.15
CA ASP A 988 7.17 2.47 -5.57
C ASP A 988 8.09 1.38 -6.13
N PRO A 989 7.64 0.55 -7.09
CA PRO A 989 8.40 -0.60 -7.57
C PRO A 989 9.65 -0.19 -8.37
N GLU A 990 9.61 0.93 -9.09
CA GLU A 990 10.74 1.41 -9.89
C GLU A 990 11.85 1.94 -8.99
N ILE A 991 11.50 2.76 -8.00
CA ILE A 991 12.45 3.24 -6.98
C ILE A 991 13.00 2.07 -6.16
N LYS A 992 12.16 1.09 -5.79
CA LYS A 992 12.61 -0.11 -5.07
C LYS A 992 13.64 -0.91 -5.88
N ALA A 993 13.40 -1.09 -7.18
CA ALA A 993 14.34 -1.75 -8.08
C ALA A 993 15.65 -0.96 -8.23
N MET A 994 15.57 0.37 -8.33
CA MET A 994 16.72 1.27 -8.35
C MET A 994 17.58 1.10 -7.08
N VAL A 995 16.97 1.14 -5.89
CA VAL A 995 17.69 0.98 -4.62
C VAL A 995 18.36 -0.39 -4.53
N LYS A 996 17.63 -1.46 -4.88
CA LYS A 996 18.15 -2.85 -4.85
C LYS A 996 19.38 -3.03 -5.75
N LYS A 997 19.43 -2.32 -6.89
CA LYS A 997 20.60 -2.35 -7.78
C LYS A 997 21.85 -1.82 -7.08
N TYR A 998 21.78 -0.65 -6.47
CA TYR A 998 22.93 -0.06 -5.76
C TYR A 998 23.33 -0.87 -4.53
N GLN A 999 22.35 -1.44 -3.80
CA GLN A 999 22.64 -2.34 -2.68
C GLN A 999 23.48 -3.54 -3.12
N LYS A 1000 23.11 -4.19 -4.23
CA LYS A 1000 23.84 -5.34 -4.77
C LYS A 1000 25.28 -4.98 -5.19
N GLU A 1001 25.49 -3.77 -5.71
CA GLU A 1001 26.82 -3.30 -6.10
C GLU A 1001 27.74 -3.09 -4.88
N LEU A 1002 27.18 -2.71 -3.73
CA LEU A 1002 27.92 -2.42 -2.50
C LEU A 1002 28.04 -3.61 -1.55
N GLU A 1003 27.18 -4.62 -1.67
CA GLU A 1003 27.13 -5.81 -0.80
C GLU A 1003 28.50 -6.47 -0.56
N PRO A 1004 29.37 -6.68 -1.58
CA PRO A 1004 30.68 -7.31 -1.37
C PRO A 1004 31.61 -6.52 -0.45
N ILE A 1005 31.43 -5.20 -0.36
CA ILE A 1005 32.25 -4.31 0.46
C ILE A 1005 31.61 -4.14 1.84
N MET A 1006 30.30 -3.89 1.89
CA MET A 1006 29.59 -3.55 3.13
C MET A 1006 29.44 -4.73 4.09
N SER A 1007 29.35 -5.95 3.57
CA SER A 1007 29.09 -7.17 4.37
C SER A 1007 30.33 -7.75 5.07
N GLU A 1008 31.53 -7.24 4.79
CA GLU A 1008 32.77 -7.71 5.41
C GLU A 1008 32.71 -7.51 6.94
N VAL A 1009 32.70 -8.61 7.68
CA VAL A 1009 32.73 -8.61 9.15
C VAL A 1009 34.14 -8.27 9.63
N LEU A 1010 34.24 -7.22 10.45
CA LEU A 1010 35.49 -6.71 11.00
C LEU A 1010 35.81 -7.34 12.36
N ILE A 1011 34.80 -7.44 13.23
CA ILE A 1011 34.92 -8.01 14.58
C ILE A 1011 33.53 -8.41 15.11
N GLU A 1012 33.48 -9.18 16.20
CA GLU A 1012 32.26 -9.44 16.97
C GLU A 1012 32.33 -8.74 18.34
N SER A 1013 31.26 -8.05 18.72
CA SER A 1013 31.16 -7.33 20.00
C SER A 1013 30.24 -8.06 20.97
N ASP A 1014 30.67 -8.21 22.22
CA ASP A 1014 29.89 -8.86 23.30
C ASP A 1014 28.70 -8.00 23.78
N SER A 1015 28.72 -6.71 23.43
CA SER A 1015 27.78 -5.70 23.87
C SER A 1015 27.54 -4.65 22.78
N LYS A 1016 26.39 -3.98 22.82
CA LYS A 1016 26.10 -2.85 21.94
C LYS A 1016 27.00 -1.67 22.31
N LEU A 1017 27.69 -1.06 21.34
CA LEU A 1017 28.55 0.10 21.58
C LEU A 1017 27.77 1.38 21.32
N VAL A 1018 27.32 1.99 22.41
CA VAL A 1018 26.49 3.20 22.38
C VAL A 1018 27.37 4.44 22.27
N SER A 1019 27.04 5.31 21.31
CA SER A 1019 27.63 6.65 21.19
C SER A 1019 27.04 7.59 22.25
N ASN A 1020 27.80 8.58 22.72
CA ASN A 1020 27.31 9.52 23.74
C ASN A 1020 27.84 10.93 23.45
N TYR A 1021 26.95 11.91 23.58
CA TYR A 1021 27.26 13.31 23.31
C TYR A 1021 27.89 14.03 24.50
N ASP A 1022 27.54 13.62 25.72
CA ASP A 1022 27.87 14.35 26.95
C ASP A 1022 28.98 13.68 27.77
N THR A 1023 29.43 12.49 27.36
CA THR A 1023 30.56 11.80 28.00
C THR A 1023 31.38 10.97 27.00
N ILE A 1024 32.51 10.41 27.46
CA ILE A 1024 33.33 9.51 26.65
C ILE A 1024 32.59 8.18 26.48
N SER A 1025 32.30 7.83 25.24
CA SER A 1025 31.65 6.57 24.86
C SER A 1025 32.66 5.48 24.52
N LYS A 1026 32.25 4.20 24.59
CA LYS A 1026 33.11 3.08 24.14
C LYS A 1026 33.53 3.23 22.68
N VAL A 1027 32.59 3.63 21.81
CA VAL A 1027 32.84 3.80 20.37
C VAL A 1027 33.70 5.03 20.08
N GLY A 1028 33.52 6.14 20.80
CA GLY A 1028 34.39 7.31 20.68
C GLY A 1028 35.80 7.07 21.21
N ALA A 1029 35.92 6.34 22.31
CA ALA A 1029 37.21 5.90 22.84
C ALA A 1029 37.95 4.98 21.87
N LEU A 1030 37.25 4.01 21.27
CA LEU A 1030 37.81 3.12 20.23
C LEU A 1030 38.24 3.90 18.97
N THR A 1031 37.42 4.87 18.54
CA THR A 1031 37.73 5.72 17.38
C THR A 1031 39.01 6.52 17.64
N THR A 1032 39.12 7.18 18.79
CA THR A 1032 40.32 7.96 19.15
C THR A 1032 41.55 7.09 19.41
N ASP A 1033 41.40 5.85 19.87
CA ASP A 1033 42.49 4.89 19.95
C ASP A 1033 43.00 4.53 18.55
N SER A 1034 42.09 4.27 17.60
CA SER A 1034 42.46 3.97 16.22
C SER A 1034 43.19 5.14 15.55
N MET A 1035 42.74 6.38 15.79
CA MET A 1035 43.40 7.57 15.28
C MET A 1035 44.81 7.73 15.85
N ALA A 1036 44.96 7.63 17.17
CA ALA A 1036 46.25 7.74 17.83
C ALA A 1036 47.23 6.66 17.34
N ALA A 1037 46.77 5.41 17.20
CA ALA A 1037 47.57 4.29 16.71
C ALA A 1037 48.02 4.49 15.26
N GLU A 1038 47.13 4.95 14.37
CA GLU A 1038 47.41 5.08 12.94
C GLU A 1038 48.54 6.08 12.67
N VAL A 1039 48.52 7.24 13.35
CA VAL A 1039 49.54 8.28 13.16
C VAL A 1039 50.62 8.27 14.23
N LYS A 1040 50.58 7.38 15.22
CA LYS A 1040 51.51 7.32 16.38
C LYS A 1040 51.50 8.63 17.19
N ALA A 1041 50.32 9.10 17.58
CA ALA A 1041 50.14 10.24 18.45
C ALA A 1041 50.05 9.82 19.93
N ASP A 1042 50.45 10.72 20.83
CA ASP A 1042 50.34 10.54 22.29
C ASP A 1042 48.88 10.66 22.76
N ILE A 1043 48.12 11.55 22.10
CA ILE A 1043 46.75 11.93 22.44
C ILE A 1043 45.96 12.02 21.14
N ALA A 1044 44.68 11.63 21.15
CA ALA A 1044 43.78 11.94 20.03
C ALA A 1044 42.44 12.49 20.49
N PHE A 1045 41.81 13.33 19.64
CA PHE A 1045 40.48 13.90 19.84
C PHE A 1045 39.55 13.59 18.67
N GLN A 1046 38.27 13.40 18.97
CA GLN A 1046 37.18 13.23 18.00
C GLN A 1046 35.92 13.90 18.54
N ASN A 1047 35.19 14.65 17.71
CA ASN A 1047 33.93 15.26 18.11
C ASN A 1047 32.80 14.22 18.14
N PRO A 1048 31.90 14.27 19.15
CA PRO A 1048 30.81 13.31 19.28
C PRO A 1048 29.81 13.45 18.12
N GLY A 1049 29.61 14.65 17.58
CA GLY A 1049 28.79 14.89 16.38
C GLY A 1049 29.28 14.14 15.13
N GLY A 1050 30.55 13.75 15.08
CA GLY A 1050 31.13 12.91 14.03
C GLY A 1050 30.67 11.45 14.08
N LEU A 1051 30.10 10.98 15.20
CA LEU A 1051 29.67 9.59 15.43
C LEU A 1051 28.15 9.50 15.32
N ARG A 1052 27.64 8.85 14.27
CA ARG A 1052 26.22 9.02 13.86
C ARG A 1052 25.27 7.91 14.26
N ILE A 1053 25.80 6.72 14.58
CA ILE A 1053 25.00 5.58 15.02
C ILE A 1053 25.67 4.87 16.20
N ASP A 1054 24.92 4.01 16.88
CA ASP A 1054 25.50 3.00 17.76
C ASP A 1054 25.95 1.79 16.93
N LEU A 1055 26.99 1.09 17.37
CA LEU A 1055 27.36 -0.20 16.76
C LEU A 1055 26.64 -1.36 17.47
N PRO A 1056 26.14 -2.36 16.73
CA PRO A 1056 25.34 -3.44 17.30
C PRO A 1056 26.17 -4.39 18.18
N GLN A 1057 25.46 -5.12 19.04
CA GLN A 1057 26.01 -6.35 19.65
C GLN A 1057 26.09 -7.45 18.58
N GLY A 1058 27.12 -8.29 18.63
CA GLY A 1058 27.40 -9.30 17.61
C GLY A 1058 28.30 -8.75 16.50
N LYS A 1059 28.09 -9.21 15.26
CA LYS A 1059 28.97 -8.90 14.12
C LYS A 1059 28.92 -7.41 13.77
N ILE A 1060 30.09 -6.77 13.79
CA ILE A 1060 30.30 -5.42 13.28
C ILE A 1060 30.97 -5.54 11.91
N ASN A 1061 30.35 -4.98 10.87
CA ASN A 1061 30.84 -5.03 9.49
C ASN A 1061 31.27 -3.64 8.99
N VAL A 1062 31.86 -3.58 7.79
CA VAL A 1062 32.25 -2.32 7.12
C VAL A 1062 31.08 -1.36 6.98
N GLY A 1063 29.89 -1.85 6.61
CA GLY A 1063 28.68 -1.02 6.50
C GLY A 1063 28.36 -0.23 7.77
N HIS A 1064 28.42 -0.88 8.93
CA HIS A 1064 28.21 -0.20 10.22
C HIS A 1064 29.23 0.91 10.47
N ILE A 1065 30.48 0.75 10.04
CA ILE A 1065 31.52 1.77 10.21
C ILE A 1065 31.32 2.94 9.24
N TYR A 1066 30.81 2.68 8.03
CA TYR A 1066 30.38 3.73 7.10
C TYR A 1066 29.20 4.55 7.62
N GLU A 1067 28.25 3.92 8.31
CA GLU A 1067 27.15 4.65 8.94
C GLU A 1067 27.58 5.39 10.21
N LEU A 1068 28.53 4.86 10.99
CA LEU A 1068 29.05 5.51 12.19
C LEU A 1068 29.84 6.77 11.86
N LEU A 1069 30.73 6.70 10.87
CA LEU A 1069 31.63 7.77 10.43
C LEU A 1069 31.39 8.07 8.94
N PRO A 1070 30.25 8.68 8.57
CA PRO A 1070 29.91 8.89 7.17
C PRO A 1070 30.76 9.99 6.51
N PHE A 1071 31.27 10.91 7.32
CA PHE A 1071 32.08 12.05 6.87
C PHE A 1071 33.44 11.59 6.32
N GLY A 1072 33.89 12.29 5.28
CA GLY A 1072 35.18 12.03 4.62
C GLY A 1072 36.40 12.52 5.42
N ASN A 1073 36.23 12.88 6.70
CA ASN A 1073 37.25 13.52 7.52
C ASN A 1073 38.52 12.67 7.61
N THR A 1074 39.66 13.33 7.43
CA THR A 1074 41.00 12.74 7.51
C THR A 1074 41.64 12.99 8.87
N ILE A 1075 42.58 12.14 9.26
CA ILE A 1075 43.35 12.30 10.48
C ILE A 1075 44.48 13.28 10.22
N VAL A 1076 44.61 14.28 11.07
CA VAL A 1076 45.76 15.18 11.08
C VAL A 1076 46.54 15.03 12.39
N SER A 1077 47.84 15.35 12.38
CA SER A 1077 48.66 15.31 13.61
C SER A 1077 49.60 16.50 13.74
N GLY A 1078 49.74 17.02 14.96
CA GLY A 1078 50.51 18.22 15.26
C GLY A 1078 51.06 18.20 16.70
N GLU A 1079 51.90 19.17 17.04
CA GLU A 1079 52.50 19.29 18.37
C GLU A 1079 51.74 20.32 19.21
N MET A 1080 51.12 19.89 20.32
CA MET A 1080 50.39 20.77 21.23
C MET A 1080 51.05 20.83 22.60
N THR A 1081 51.09 22.01 23.21
CA THR A 1081 51.51 22.15 24.61
C THR A 1081 50.44 21.62 25.56
N GLY A 1082 50.83 21.18 26.77
CA GLY A 1082 49.87 20.81 27.81
C GLY A 1082 48.83 21.90 28.09
N LYS A 1083 49.23 23.19 28.02
CA LYS A 1083 48.31 24.34 28.15
C LYS A 1083 47.24 24.37 27.06
N GLN A 1084 47.62 24.11 25.81
CA GLN A 1084 46.68 24.07 24.69
C GLN A 1084 45.73 22.86 24.79
N ILE A 1085 46.23 21.71 25.25
CA ILE A 1085 45.41 20.53 25.51
C ILE A 1085 44.33 20.82 26.57
N VAL A 1086 44.71 21.47 27.69
CA VAL A 1086 43.73 21.89 28.71
C VAL A 1086 42.71 22.87 28.12
N SER A 1087 43.14 23.82 27.30
CA SER A 1087 42.22 24.78 26.67
C SER A 1087 41.19 24.11 25.73
N VAL A 1088 41.59 23.07 24.99
CA VAL A 1088 40.65 22.27 24.17
C VAL A 1088 39.67 21.50 25.05
N LEU A 1089 40.14 20.89 26.15
CA LEU A 1089 39.28 20.20 27.10
C LEU A 1089 38.27 21.17 27.75
N GLU A 1090 38.68 22.39 28.08
CA GLU A 1090 37.80 23.44 28.59
C GLU A 1090 36.72 23.85 27.58
N GLN A 1091 37.07 23.99 26.30
CA GLN A 1091 36.10 24.23 25.23
C GLN A 1091 35.08 23.08 25.13
N SER A 1092 35.56 21.84 25.22
CA SER A 1092 34.74 20.62 25.20
C SER A 1092 33.76 20.59 26.38
N LEU A 1093 34.21 20.98 27.57
CA LEU A 1093 33.40 20.99 28.79
C LEU A 1093 32.42 22.16 28.88
N THR A 1094 32.29 22.98 27.84
CA THR A 1094 31.15 23.92 27.73
C THR A 1094 29.84 23.20 27.42
N PHE A 1095 29.91 21.97 26.89
CA PHE A 1095 28.80 21.12 26.40
C PHE A 1095 27.98 21.71 25.25
N ASN A 1096 28.36 22.88 24.71
CA ASN A 1096 27.62 23.51 23.63
C ASN A 1096 27.56 22.65 22.35
N LYS A 1097 28.60 21.83 22.10
CA LYS A 1097 28.71 20.89 20.96
C LYS A 1097 29.10 19.47 21.41
N GLY A 1098 28.80 19.14 22.67
CA GLY A 1098 29.12 17.85 23.27
C GLY A 1098 30.58 17.72 23.72
N MET A 1099 30.86 16.68 24.49
CA MET A 1099 32.19 16.36 25.02
C MET A 1099 33.04 15.66 23.95
N LEU A 1100 34.22 16.22 23.64
CA LEU A 1100 35.22 15.58 22.79
C LEU A 1100 35.57 14.21 23.34
N GLN A 1101 35.46 13.22 22.46
CA GLN A 1101 35.99 11.89 22.69
C GLN A 1101 37.52 11.99 22.65
N HIS A 1102 38.24 11.28 23.53
CA HIS A 1102 39.69 11.35 23.56
C HIS A 1102 40.39 10.04 23.95
N SER A 1103 41.66 9.93 23.57
CA SER A 1103 42.62 8.88 23.98
C SER A 1103 43.89 9.49 24.57
N GLY A 1104 44.68 8.70 25.30
CA GLY A 1104 45.95 9.16 25.89
C GLY A 1104 45.84 9.99 27.18
N LEU A 1105 44.62 10.33 27.62
CA LEU A 1105 44.36 11.20 28.77
C LEU A 1105 43.40 10.58 29.81
N LYS A 1106 43.56 11.03 31.06
CA LYS A 1106 42.59 10.90 32.15
C LYS A 1106 42.27 12.30 32.67
N VAL A 1107 41.01 12.71 32.57
CA VAL A 1107 40.55 14.07 32.87
C VAL A 1107 39.59 14.02 34.06
N GLU A 1108 39.86 14.81 35.09
CA GLU A 1108 38.93 15.10 36.18
C GLU A 1108 38.34 16.50 35.94
N TYR A 1109 37.02 16.65 35.98
CA TYR A 1109 36.34 17.94 35.78
C TYR A 1109 35.18 18.15 36.77
N ASP A 1110 34.85 19.42 37.04
CA ASP A 1110 33.71 19.82 37.87
C ASP A 1110 32.74 20.68 37.03
N PRO A 1111 31.51 20.21 36.75
CA PRO A 1111 30.55 20.93 35.92
C PRO A 1111 30.00 22.20 36.58
N GLU A 1112 30.10 22.31 37.91
CA GLU A 1112 29.63 23.46 38.69
C GLU A 1112 30.60 24.66 38.62
N LEU A 1113 31.84 24.43 38.17
CA LEU A 1113 32.77 25.53 37.90
C LEU A 1113 32.33 26.33 36.66
N PRO A 1114 32.67 27.64 36.59
CA PRO A 1114 32.38 28.48 35.44
C PRO A 1114 32.87 27.86 34.13
N LYS A 1115 32.13 28.10 33.02
CA LYS A 1115 32.56 27.65 31.68
C LYS A 1115 34.00 28.14 31.43
N TYR A 1116 34.83 27.25 30.88
CA TYR A 1116 36.28 27.43 30.66
C TYR A 1116 37.19 27.35 31.90
N GLU A 1117 36.65 27.00 33.06
CA GLU A 1117 37.41 26.72 34.30
C GLU A 1117 37.00 25.37 34.92
N ARG A 1118 36.50 24.43 34.12
CA ARG A 1118 35.91 23.15 34.58
C ARG A 1118 36.93 22.03 34.75
N VAL A 1119 38.09 22.11 34.12
CA VAL A 1119 39.14 21.08 34.22
C VAL A 1119 39.83 21.18 35.58
N VAL A 1120 39.72 20.13 36.38
CA VAL A 1120 40.34 20.03 37.71
C VAL A 1120 41.74 19.42 37.64
N SER A 1121 41.89 18.30 36.94
CA SER A 1121 43.19 17.66 36.75
C SER A 1121 43.27 16.89 35.43
N VAL A 1122 44.46 16.86 34.83
CA VAL A 1122 44.72 16.08 33.61
C VAL A 1122 45.99 15.25 33.81
N LYS A 1123 45.87 13.94 33.59
CA LYS A 1123 46.97 12.98 33.60
C LYS A 1123 47.06 12.30 32.24
N LEU A 1124 48.24 11.83 31.87
CA LEU A 1124 48.42 10.93 30.74
C LEU A 1124 47.86 9.53 31.07
N ALA A 1125 47.68 8.69 30.05
CA ALA A 1125 47.15 7.34 30.20
C ALA A 1125 47.94 6.47 31.21
N ASP A 1126 49.27 6.68 31.31
CA ASP A 1126 50.16 6.02 32.26
C ASP A 1126 50.02 6.52 33.71
N GLY A 1127 49.22 7.57 33.93
CA GLY A 1127 48.98 8.19 35.23
C GLY A 1127 49.91 9.34 35.59
N SER A 1128 50.91 9.65 34.75
CA SER A 1128 51.78 10.81 34.97
C SER A 1128 51.03 12.13 34.75
N PRO A 1129 51.34 13.21 35.49
CA PRO A 1129 50.68 14.51 35.30
C PRO A 1129 50.99 15.11 33.91
N LEU A 1130 49.98 15.73 33.28
CA LEU A 1130 50.19 16.52 32.07
C LEU A 1130 51.04 17.76 32.39
N LYS A 1131 52.14 17.97 31.67
CA LYS A 1131 53.03 19.12 31.91
C LYS A 1131 52.68 20.27 30.95
N MET A 1132 52.29 21.42 31.51
CA MET A 1132 51.72 22.54 30.75
C MET A 1132 52.59 23.06 29.60
N ASN A 1133 53.91 23.08 29.75
CA ASN A 1133 54.84 23.57 28.72
C ASN A 1133 55.48 22.46 27.87
N GLN A 1134 55.22 21.19 28.19
CA GLN A 1134 55.70 20.08 27.37
C GLN A 1134 54.83 19.96 26.12
N LYS A 1135 55.45 19.66 24.98
CA LYS A 1135 54.76 19.34 23.73
C LYS A 1135 54.43 17.85 23.68
N TYR A 1136 53.24 17.56 23.19
CA TYR A 1136 52.72 16.23 22.95
C TYR A 1136 52.25 16.15 21.51
N ARG A 1137 52.44 14.99 20.89
CA ARG A 1137 51.93 14.75 19.56
C ARG A 1137 50.45 14.43 19.65
N VAL A 1138 49.61 15.29 19.09
CA VAL A 1138 48.15 15.17 19.14
C VAL A 1138 47.62 14.84 17.76
N ALA A 1139 46.74 13.85 17.68
CA ALA A 1139 45.93 13.57 16.50
C ALA A 1139 44.51 14.13 16.66
N THR A 1140 43.92 14.62 15.59
CA THR A 1140 42.50 14.96 15.54
C THR A 1140 42.00 14.74 14.11
N ASN A 1141 40.74 15.02 13.84
CA ASN A 1141 40.24 15.05 12.48
C ASN A 1141 40.39 16.45 11.86
N ASN A 1142 40.52 16.53 10.53
CA ASN A 1142 40.73 17.80 9.82
C ASN A 1142 39.64 18.85 10.07
N PHE A 1143 38.37 18.44 10.25
CA PHE A 1143 37.28 19.37 10.63
C PHE A 1143 37.54 20.08 11.96
N LEU A 1144 37.93 19.34 13.00
CA LEU A 1144 38.31 19.93 14.29
C LEU A 1144 39.60 20.75 14.20
N ALA A 1145 40.56 20.32 13.39
CA ALA A 1145 41.84 21.00 13.21
C ALA A 1145 41.68 22.41 12.64
N GLU A 1146 40.67 22.62 11.80
CA GLU A 1146 40.32 23.91 11.21
C GLU A 1146 39.42 24.78 12.12
N GLY A 1147 39.03 24.26 13.29
CA GLY A 1147 38.23 24.97 14.29
C GLY A 1147 36.73 24.69 14.22
N GLY A 1148 36.33 23.63 13.50
CA GLY A 1148 34.96 23.13 13.46
C GLY A 1148 34.39 22.87 14.86
N ASP A 1149 33.07 22.93 15.01
CA ASP A 1149 32.36 22.90 16.30
C ASP A 1149 32.80 24.01 17.31
N GLY A 1150 33.56 25.02 16.85
CA GLY A 1150 34.03 26.14 17.67
C GLY A 1150 35.30 25.85 18.49
N PHE A 1151 36.02 24.78 18.19
CA PHE A 1151 37.27 24.40 18.88
C PHE A 1151 38.49 25.20 18.40
N LYS A 1152 38.44 26.53 18.60
CA LYS A 1152 39.40 27.51 18.05
C LYS A 1152 40.85 27.29 18.48
N THR A 1153 41.11 26.61 19.60
CA THR A 1153 42.49 26.35 20.05
C THR A 1153 43.24 25.44 19.07
N PHE A 1154 42.55 24.60 18.30
CA PHE A 1154 43.19 23.81 17.26
C PHE A 1154 43.80 24.67 16.13
N ASN A 1155 43.25 25.86 15.86
CA ASN A 1155 43.74 26.77 14.81
C ASN A 1155 45.11 27.37 15.14
N GLU A 1156 45.55 27.29 16.40
CA GLU A 1156 46.88 27.71 16.83
C GLU A 1156 47.98 26.69 16.45
N ILE A 1157 47.58 25.51 15.96
CA ILE A 1157 48.47 24.37 15.76
C ILE A 1157 48.70 24.14 14.28
N GLU A 1158 49.96 23.98 13.89
CA GLU A 1158 50.31 23.51 12.56
C GLU A 1158 50.14 21.98 12.49
N PHE A 1159 49.01 21.55 11.94
CA PHE A 1159 48.68 20.15 11.74
C PHE A 1159 49.20 19.63 10.40
N LYS A 1160 49.75 18.41 10.40
CA LYS A 1160 50.15 17.67 9.20
C LYS A 1160 49.08 16.66 8.82
N GLU A 1161 48.65 16.72 7.57
CA GLU A 1161 47.67 15.80 6.99
C GLU A 1161 48.25 14.39 6.81
N SER A 1162 47.47 13.38 7.18
CA SER A 1162 47.79 11.98 6.90
C SER A 1162 47.16 11.47 5.61
N TYR A 1163 46.09 12.13 5.15
CA TYR A 1163 45.19 11.70 4.07
C TYR A 1163 44.43 10.39 4.35
N ILE A 1164 44.52 9.87 5.58
CA ILE A 1164 43.82 8.66 6.01
C ILE A 1164 42.51 9.08 6.66
N LYS A 1165 41.38 8.55 6.17
CA LYS A 1165 40.08 8.82 6.77
C LYS A 1165 39.99 8.21 8.16
N VAL A 1166 39.36 8.92 9.10
CA VAL A 1166 39.12 8.43 10.46
C VAL A 1166 38.42 7.05 10.42
N ARG A 1167 37.46 6.91 9.51
CA ARG A 1167 36.75 5.66 9.24
C ARG A 1167 37.67 4.51 8.84
N ASP A 1168 38.60 4.75 7.91
CA ASP A 1168 39.47 3.71 7.36
C ASP A 1168 40.51 3.27 8.41
N ALA A 1169 40.98 4.20 9.25
CA ALA A 1169 41.80 3.89 10.42
C ALA A 1169 41.06 3.01 11.43
N LEU A 1170 39.78 3.30 11.71
CA LEU A 1170 38.96 2.47 12.60
C LEU A 1170 38.71 1.08 12.01
N ILE A 1171 38.40 0.96 10.71
CA ILE A 1171 38.24 -0.34 10.03
C ILE A 1171 39.52 -1.18 10.16
N LYS A 1172 40.67 -0.58 9.86
CA LYS A 1172 41.97 -1.23 9.98
C LYS A 1172 42.27 -1.66 11.40
N HIS A 1173 41.97 -0.81 12.38
CA HIS A 1173 42.16 -1.10 13.79
C HIS A 1173 41.29 -2.28 14.25
N LEU A 1174 40.01 -2.29 13.90
CA LEU A 1174 39.08 -3.36 14.23
C LEU A 1174 39.50 -4.72 13.67
N ARG A 1175 40.00 -4.77 12.43
CA ARG A 1175 40.53 -6.02 11.82
C ARG A 1175 41.70 -6.63 12.60
N GLN A 1176 42.42 -5.83 13.37
CA GLN A 1176 43.60 -6.26 14.12
C GLN A 1176 43.29 -6.65 15.57
N LEU A 1177 42.07 -6.38 16.05
CA LEU A 1177 41.66 -6.71 17.41
C LEU A 1177 41.09 -8.12 17.47
N GLU A 1178 41.48 -8.87 18.50
CA GLU A 1178 40.80 -10.13 18.87
C GLU A 1178 39.52 -9.87 19.68
N GLU A 1179 39.51 -8.78 20.49
CA GLU A 1179 38.41 -8.40 21.37
C GLU A 1179 38.46 -6.88 21.65
N ILE A 1180 37.29 -6.23 21.79
CA ILE A 1180 37.18 -4.80 22.09
C ILE A 1180 37.38 -4.55 23.60
N LYS A 1181 38.60 -4.21 24.01
CA LYS A 1181 38.96 -3.95 25.42
C LYS A 1181 39.13 -2.47 25.73
N VAL A 1182 38.07 -1.69 25.57
CA VAL A 1182 38.10 -0.23 25.84
C VAL A 1182 37.28 0.10 27.09
N LYS A 1183 37.88 0.89 28.00
CA LYS A 1183 37.29 1.33 29.28
C LYS A 1183 37.13 2.85 29.33
N PRO A 1184 36.07 3.42 28.73
CA PRO A 1184 35.87 4.87 28.67
C PRO A 1184 35.75 5.52 30.06
N GLU A 1185 35.23 4.81 31.05
CA GLU A 1185 35.05 5.27 32.43
C GLU A 1185 36.36 5.66 33.14
N ASN A 1186 37.50 5.22 32.62
CA ASN A 1186 38.81 5.58 33.16
C ASN A 1186 39.44 6.81 32.47
N ARG A 1187 38.78 7.38 31.45
CA ARG A 1187 39.28 8.52 30.67
C ARG A 1187 38.73 9.85 31.15
N VAL A 1188 37.51 9.89 31.66
CA VAL A 1188 36.91 11.09 32.24
C VAL A 1188 36.22 10.77 33.56
N ILE A 1189 36.39 11.63 34.56
CA ILE A 1189 35.79 11.51 35.89
C ILE A 1189 35.19 12.86 36.27
N GLU A 1190 33.89 12.87 36.54
CA GLU A 1190 33.24 14.03 37.15
C GLU A 1190 33.55 14.05 38.66
N VAL A 1191 33.97 15.21 39.17
CA VAL A 1191 34.27 15.43 40.59
C VAL A 1191 33.49 16.63 41.12
N ASP A 1192 33.09 16.59 42.39
CA ASP A 1192 32.45 17.71 43.08
C ASP A 1192 33.48 18.38 44.00
N GLN A 1193 34.14 19.44 43.52
CA GLN A 1193 34.99 20.29 44.35
C GLN A 1193 34.21 21.44 45.01
N SER A 1194 33.00 21.72 44.54
CA SER A 1194 32.08 22.69 45.14
C SER A 1194 31.70 22.33 46.60
N ALA A 1195 31.67 21.04 46.95
CA ALA A 1195 31.52 20.57 48.33
C ALA A 1195 32.66 21.03 49.27
N GLY A 1196 33.88 21.20 48.75
CA GLY A 1196 35.02 21.71 49.51
C GLY A 1196 35.01 23.23 49.72
N LEU A 1197 34.40 23.98 48.79
CA LEU A 1197 34.19 25.43 48.90
C LEU A 1197 33.03 25.79 49.84
N ARG A 1198 31.98 24.95 49.96
CA ARG A 1198 30.88 25.15 50.91
C ARG A 1198 31.32 25.07 52.38
N ILE A 1199 32.44 24.42 52.68
CA ILE A 1199 32.99 24.31 54.06
C ILE A 1199 33.89 25.52 54.42
N ARG A 1200 34.34 26.33 53.45
CA ARG A 1200 35.18 27.52 53.72
C ARG A 1200 34.42 28.84 53.92
N TYR A 1201 33.11 28.84 53.71
CA TYR A 1201 32.22 29.99 54.00
C TYR A 1201 31.29 29.75 55.19
N ALA A 1202 31.51 28.67 55.96
CA ALA A 1202 30.78 28.35 57.19
C ALA A 1202 31.74 28.07 58.37
N ALA A 1203 32.80 28.88 58.49
CA ALA A 1203 33.65 28.98 59.68
C ALA A 1203 34.00 30.44 59.97
#